data_AF-A0A2A3Y3B6-F1
#
_entry.id   AF-A0A2A3Y3B6-F1
#
_cell.length_a   1.000
_cell.length_b   1.000
_cell.length_c   1.000
_cell.angle_alpha   90.00
_cell.angle_beta   90.00
_cell.angle_gamma   90.00
#
_symmetry.space_group_name_H-M   'P 1'
#
loop_
_entity.id
_entity.type
_entity.pdbx_description
1 polymer ?
#
loop_
_entity_poly.entity_id
_entity_poly.type
_entity_poly.pdbx_seq_one_letter_code
_entity_poly.pdbx_strand_id
1 'polypeptide(L)'
;MGVNRVLGLGLTSILTLGLGAPAIAAAPLQPATVFASTVATAKIIKKTKASLTMRKTASSRAASVLVIPKNTTLNVSRSSSGWDQVSYKSKIGWVPAQQLTPVKAQTQATPKTVVYRYLKSFQSLRQKPSAASASLTGVIRKTKVQRLGSSGSWTRIKVGRSIGFVPTNQLSSAMPAAVYKYSKAKQPLFQKNSSNSKRLATVASGAKVEWFRTSGSWAHVSVSGTKGWISAAKLSSTKPDTTKIIGSRWLIADTVLREGNWNKTKSLGTIRAGEKLGLVLTKGSWSKVRTTRGIGWVPTANLTSRAFKAIPATPRWVVKNTTLRTGASSSTAKKATVLAREKVTLYGTSNGWSRVKTSKGLGWISSKDLSANKPVSDVLKGSRWAISSVAVRASTSSTAKSLGTIRPGSKVGFYRSSGSWSKIKTGQVIGWVPSSTLIDKTYAPLNNVKRWATTNVNLREGGSTSYRSLGVIPKNQQVTAHGTANGWTRITTAQGVGWVSSAYVTSNPPKAPVPDKQQVFRWTTANVNLRAGGGVEHRSLGVVPMGEKVTFLKMSNGWSQIKSSQGTGWVSAKYLATKAPVSLHPDAQRVLKAIDHRFGDTVSNIYTIRSGSVGHSAGKAVDLMIRDYKNKNRIAQGDQIAQFLLDNREQLGVYYLIWQDQIWLPGSGWNEYSASGKYGTQFTNNWNDTTKHMDHIHVEVYGDSGSDGRLDLSALGH
;
A
#
# COMPACT_ATOMS: atom_id res chain seq x y z
N MET A 1 -27.89 -29.55 28.16
CA MET A 1 -28.58 -28.48 28.89
C MET A 1 -29.39 -27.69 27.86
N GLY A 2 -30.65 -28.05 27.60
CA GLY A 2 -31.80 -27.74 28.45
C GLY A 2 -32.35 -26.37 28.01
N VAL A 3 -33.61 -26.14 27.67
CA VAL A 3 -34.86 -26.80 28.04
C VAL A 3 -35.96 -26.39 27.04
N ASN A 4 -36.83 -27.35 26.71
CA ASN A 4 -38.11 -27.19 26.03
C ASN A 4 -39.03 -26.18 26.75
N ARG A 5 -39.78 -25.35 26.02
CA ARG A 5 -41.16 -25.00 26.43
C ARG A 5 -42.11 -24.94 25.24
N VAL A 6 -43.02 -25.91 25.29
CA VAL A 6 -44.30 -26.04 24.61
C VAL A 6 -45.29 -25.07 25.25
N LEU A 7 -46.15 -24.44 24.44
CA LEU A 7 -47.50 -24.02 24.84
C LEU A 7 -48.36 -23.90 23.59
N GLY A 8 -49.41 -24.72 23.55
CA GLY A 8 -50.43 -24.75 22.51
C GLY A 8 -51.70 -24.00 22.91
N LEU A 9 -52.77 -24.30 22.16
CA LEU A 9 -54.10 -23.66 22.06
C LEU A 9 -54.09 -22.45 21.12
N GLY A 10 -54.77 -22.41 19.98
CA GLY A 10 -55.88 -23.22 19.46
C GLY A 10 -56.97 -22.26 18.99
N LEU A 11 -57.25 -22.18 17.70
CA LEU A 11 -58.62 -22.15 17.16
C LEU A 11 -58.60 -22.29 15.63
N THR A 12 -59.50 -23.16 15.20
CA THR A 12 -59.83 -23.67 13.87
C THR A 12 -60.33 -22.61 12.89
N SER A 13 -59.96 -22.76 11.62
CA SER A 13 -60.88 -22.58 10.47
C SER A 13 -60.34 -23.27 9.22
N ILE A 14 -61.23 -24.08 8.64
CA ILE A 14 -61.06 -25.03 7.55
C ILE A 14 -60.92 -24.29 6.21
N LEU A 15 -59.90 -24.62 5.41
CA LEU A 15 -60.03 -24.59 3.94
C LEU A 15 -59.04 -25.55 3.27
N THR A 16 -59.61 -26.64 2.76
CA THR A 16 -59.00 -27.71 1.97
C THR A 16 -58.31 -27.21 0.70
N LEU A 17 -57.04 -27.60 0.52
CA LEU A 17 -56.31 -27.56 -0.75
C LEU A 17 -56.56 -28.87 -1.52
N GLY A 18 -57.30 -28.78 -2.62
CA GLY A 18 -57.42 -29.85 -3.60
C GLY A 18 -56.23 -29.81 -4.57
N LEU A 19 -55.39 -30.85 -4.50
CA LEU A 19 -54.40 -31.22 -5.51
C LEU A 19 -55.09 -31.79 -6.75
N GLY A 20 -54.52 -31.50 -7.92
CA GLY A 20 -55.03 -31.95 -9.22
C GLY A 20 -54.79 -33.43 -9.51
N ALA A 21 -55.68 -33.98 -10.32
CA ALA A 21 -55.51 -35.24 -11.05
C ALA A 21 -55.95 -35.02 -12.52
N PRO A 22 -55.43 -35.81 -13.48
CA PRO A 22 -55.44 -35.47 -14.89
C PRO A 22 -56.76 -35.82 -15.60
N ALA A 23 -56.93 -35.24 -16.78
CA ALA A 23 -58.03 -35.50 -17.68
C ALA A 23 -58.06 -36.97 -18.15
N ILE A 24 -59.17 -37.65 -17.89
CA ILE A 24 -59.55 -38.92 -18.52
C ILE A 24 -60.65 -38.63 -19.54
N ALA A 25 -60.49 -39.21 -20.73
CA ALA A 25 -61.37 -39.10 -21.87
C ALA A 25 -62.80 -39.57 -21.56
N ALA A 26 -63.78 -38.83 -22.07
CA ALA A 26 -65.18 -39.21 -22.01
C ALA A 26 -65.47 -40.36 -23.00
N ALA A 27 -65.94 -41.49 -22.45
CA ALA A 27 -66.57 -42.57 -23.19
C ALA A 27 -68.01 -42.17 -23.63
N PRO A 28 -68.52 -42.70 -24.75
CA PRO A 28 -69.85 -42.36 -25.26
C PRO A 28 -70.97 -43.06 -24.47
N LEU A 29 -72.02 -42.30 -24.18
CA LEU A 29 -73.26 -42.79 -23.57
C LEU A 29 -74.06 -43.65 -24.57
N GLN A 30 -74.46 -44.84 -24.11
CA GLN A 30 -75.40 -45.73 -24.76
C GLN A 30 -76.79 -45.09 -24.95
N PRO A 31 -77.55 -45.49 -25.99
CA PRO A 31 -78.90 -45.02 -26.22
C PRO A 31 -79.92 -45.70 -25.28
N ALA A 32 -80.81 -44.89 -24.72
CA ALA A 32 -81.95 -45.33 -23.95
C ALA A 32 -82.99 -46.03 -24.84
N THR A 33 -83.43 -47.19 -24.37
CA THR A 33 -84.53 -48.02 -24.85
C THR A 33 -85.85 -47.23 -24.91
N VAL A 34 -86.51 -47.29 -26.07
CA VAL A 34 -87.89 -46.82 -26.27
C VAL A 34 -88.81 -48.04 -26.36
N PHE A 35 -89.86 -48.01 -25.53
CA PHE A 35 -90.88 -49.04 -25.40
C PHE A 35 -91.70 -49.20 -26.69
N ALA A 36 -91.93 -50.45 -27.07
CA ALA A 36 -92.82 -50.85 -28.15
C ALA A 36 -94.26 -50.39 -27.86
N SER A 37 -94.85 -49.67 -28.81
CA SER A 37 -96.27 -49.33 -28.81
C SER A 37 -97.04 -50.45 -29.52
N THR A 38 -97.97 -51.07 -28.80
CA THR A 38 -98.96 -52.00 -29.33
C THR A 38 -99.82 -51.33 -30.40
N VAL A 39 -99.83 -51.90 -31.61
CA VAL A 39 -100.62 -51.40 -32.73
C VAL A 39 -102.10 -51.71 -32.48
N ALA A 40 -102.87 -50.69 -32.09
CA ALA A 40 -104.32 -50.72 -32.17
C ALA A 40 -104.72 -50.60 -33.65
N THR A 41 -105.43 -51.60 -34.17
CA THR A 41 -106.00 -51.57 -35.53
C THR A 41 -106.93 -50.36 -35.68
N ALA A 42 -106.65 -49.52 -36.67
CA ALA A 42 -107.38 -48.29 -36.92
C ALA A 42 -108.87 -48.58 -37.19
N LYS A 43 -109.77 -47.97 -36.39
CA LYS A 43 -111.21 -47.98 -36.67
C LYS A 43 -111.46 -47.23 -37.98
N ILE A 44 -112.12 -47.89 -38.95
CA ILE A 44 -112.49 -47.28 -40.23
C ILE A 44 -113.66 -46.32 -39.99
N ILE A 45 -113.44 -45.02 -40.17
CA ILE A 45 -114.47 -44.00 -39.98
C ILE A 45 -115.03 -43.60 -41.35
N LYS A 46 -116.35 -43.76 -41.55
CA LYS A 46 -117.06 -43.30 -42.75
C LYS A 46 -118.22 -42.39 -42.40
N LYS A 47 -118.69 -41.58 -43.34
CA LYS A 47 -119.78 -40.62 -43.17
C LYS A 47 -120.94 -40.95 -44.12
N THR A 48 -122.18 -40.84 -43.65
CA THR A 48 -123.37 -41.12 -44.48
C THR A 48 -123.59 -40.05 -45.56
N LYS A 49 -123.78 -40.46 -46.82
CA LYS A 49 -124.10 -39.58 -47.97
C LYS A 49 -125.55 -39.08 -47.96
N ALA A 50 -126.46 -39.83 -47.34
CA ALA A 50 -127.89 -39.55 -47.20
C ALA A 50 -128.39 -40.07 -45.84
N SER A 51 -129.65 -39.84 -45.49
CA SER A 51 -130.27 -40.51 -44.33
C SER A 51 -130.48 -41.99 -44.68
N LEU A 52 -129.95 -42.91 -43.88
CA LEU A 52 -129.90 -44.34 -44.16
C LEU A 52 -130.68 -45.15 -43.13
N THR A 53 -131.48 -46.10 -43.59
CA THR A 53 -132.11 -47.07 -42.69
C THR A 53 -131.08 -48.13 -42.30
N MET A 54 -130.79 -48.23 -41.01
CA MET A 54 -129.95 -49.28 -40.43
C MET A 54 -130.76 -50.56 -40.27
N ARG A 55 -130.24 -51.68 -40.77
CA ARG A 55 -130.94 -52.97 -40.84
C ARG A 55 -130.32 -54.00 -39.87
N LYS A 56 -131.10 -54.97 -39.40
CA LYS A 56 -130.58 -56.02 -38.50
C LYS A 56 -129.51 -56.92 -39.15
N THR A 57 -129.63 -57.21 -40.46
CA THR A 57 -128.68 -58.01 -41.25
C THR A 57 -128.32 -57.30 -42.56
N ALA A 58 -127.28 -57.76 -43.27
CA ALA A 58 -126.76 -57.20 -44.52
C ALA A 58 -127.67 -57.47 -45.73
N SER A 59 -128.91 -56.99 -45.69
CA SER A 59 -129.91 -57.18 -46.73
C SER A 59 -130.94 -56.05 -46.74
N SER A 60 -131.41 -55.67 -47.93
CA SER A 60 -132.46 -54.66 -48.11
C SER A 60 -133.84 -55.13 -47.64
N ARG A 61 -134.05 -56.44 -47.50
CA ARG A 61 -135.29 -57.06 -47.00
C ARG A 61 -135.32 -57.25 -45.49
N ALA A 62 -134.22 -56.99 -44.77
CA ALA A 62 -134.14 -57.19 -43.34
C ALA A 62 -134.92 -56.13 -42.53
N ALA A 63 -135.33 -56.46 -41.30
CA ALA A 63 -136.03 -55.53 -40.42
C ALA A 63 -135.22 -54.25 -40.15
N SER A 64 -135.91 -53.10 -40.17
CA SER A 64 -135.34 -51.79 -39.83
C SER A 64 -135.05 -51.71 -38.32
N VAL A 65 -133.87 -51.18 -37.96
CA VAL A 65 -133.47 -50.90 -36.57
C VAL A 65 -133.76 -49.45 -36.21
N LEU A 66 -133.36 -48.52 -37.08
CA LEU A 66 -133.62 -47.06 -37.00
C LEU A 66 -133.11 -46.38 -38.29
N VAL A 67 -133.36 -45.07 -38.42
CA VAL A 67 -132.77 -44.24 -39.48
C VAL A 67 -131.59 -43.45 -38.91
N ILE A 68 -130.45 -43.52 -39.60
CA ILE A 68 -129.25 -42.72 -39.34
C ILE A 68 -129.30 -41.47 -40.25
N PRO A 69 -129.26 -40.25 -39.71
CA PRO A 69 -129.28 -39.02 -40.52
C PRO A 69 -128.12 -38.91 -41.52
N LYS A 70 -128.32 -38.15 -42.60
CA LYS A 70 -127.25 -37.71 -43.52
C LYS A 70 -126.12 -37.02 -42.75
N ASN A 71 -124.88 -37.13 -43.24
CA ASN A 71 -123.69 -36.55 -42.65
C ASN A 71 -123.31 -37.09 -41.25
N THR A 72 -123.84 -38.24 -40.85
CA THR A 72 -123.46 -38.90 -39.61
C THR A 72 -122.15 -39.66 -39.79
N THR A 73 -121.20 -39.42 -38.89
CA THR A 73 -119.91 -40.14 -38.85
C THR A 73 -120.09 -41.45 -38.08
N LEU A 74 -119.70 -42.56 -38.69
CA LEU A 74 -119.90 -43.92 -38.19
C LEU A 74 -118.57 -44.68 -38.20
N ASN A 75 -118.36 -45.48 -37.16
CA ASN A 75 -117.30 -46.48 -37.15
C ASN A 75 -117.80 -47.74 -37.87
N VAL A 76 -117.09 -48.16 -38.91
CA VAL A 76 -117.33 -49.42 -39.60
C VAL A 76 -116.52 -50.50 -38.90
N SER A 77 -117.19 -51.50 -38.35
CA SER A 77 -116.55 -52.63 -37.68
C SER A 77 -116.18 -53.75 -38.64
N ARG A 78 -117.00 -53.98 -39.67
CA ARG A 78 -116.75 -54.94 -40.77
C ARG A 78 -117.62 -54.64 -41.99
N SER A 79 -117.20 -55.14 -43.14
CA SER A 79 -117.90 -55.01 -44.42
C SER A 79 -118.20 -56.40 -44.99
N SER A 80 -119.38 -56.60 -45.56
CA SER A 80 -119.77 -57.88 -46.19
C SER A 80 -120.79 -57.63 -47.30
N SER A 81 -120.55 -58.20 -48.49
CA SER A 81 -121.49 -58.22 -49.63
C SER A 81 -122.15 -56.87 -49.96
N GLY A 82 -121.38 -55.78 -49.96
CA GLY A 82 -121.87 -54.43 -50.27
C GLY A 82 -122.51 -53.67 -49.09
N TRP A 83 -122.47 -54.22 -47.87
CA TRP A 83 -122.96 -53.60 -46.64
C TRP A 83 -121.84 -53.37 -45.63
N ASP A 84 -121.94 -52.28 -44.87
CA ASP A 84 -121.05 -51.95 -43.75
C ASP A 84 -121.82 -52.10 -42.43
N GLN A 85 -121.25 -52.86 -41.49
CA GLN A 85 -121.77 -52.94 -40.12
C GLN A 85 -121.27 -51.73 -39.33
N VAL A 86 -122.21 -51.00 -38.75
CA VAL A 86 -121.97 -49.73 -38.04
C VAL A 86 -122.65 -49.76 -36.67
N SER A 87 -122.11 -48.97 -35.75
CA SER A 87 -122.76 -48.69 -34.47
C SER A 87 -123.26 -47.25 -34.43
N TYR A 88 -124.53 -47.05 -34.10
CA TYR A 88 -125.14 -45.74 -33.93
C TYR A 88 -126.11 -45.74 -32.75
N LYS A 89 -125.94 -44.79 -31.83
CA LYS A 89 -126.70 -44.69 -30.57
C LYS A 89 -126.77 -46.04 -29.81
N SER A 90 -125.62 -46.68 -29.66
CA SER A 90 -125.44 -47.97 -28.96
C SER A 90 -126.16 -49.17 -29.59
N LYS A 91 -126.76 -49.04 -30.79
CA LYS A 91 -127.30 -50.15 -31.58
C LYS A 91 -126.36 -50.50 -32.72
N ILE A 92 -126.20 -51.80 -32.97
CA ILE A 92 -125.38 -52.32 -34.07
C ILE A 92 -126.31 -52.78 -35.19
N GLY A 93 -125.99 -52.39 -36.43
CA GLY A 93 -126.72 -52.84 -37.60
C GLY A 93 -125.96 -52.59 -38.89
N TRP A 94 -126.58 -52.85 -40.02
CA TRP A 94 -125.98 -52.81 -41.35
C TRP A 94 -126.57 -51.70 -42.20
N VAL A 95 -125.72 -50.99 -42.93
CA VAL A 95 -126.10 -49.97 -43.93
C VAL A 95 -125.40 -50.24 -45.26
N PRO A 96 -125.96 -49.81 -46.41
CA PRO A 96 -125.29 -50.02 -47.71
C PRO A 96 -123.95 -49.29 -47.77
N ALA A 97 -122.86 -50.00 -48.05
CA ALA A 97 -121.50 -49.46 -48.00
C ALA A 97 -121.29 -48.32 -49.02
N GLN A 98 -121.95 -48.39 -50.19
CA GLN A 98 -121.89 -47.36 -51.23
C GLN A 98 -122.45 -46.00 -50.77
N GLN A 99 -123.30 -46.01 -49.74
CA GLN A 99 -123.89 -44.80 -49.15
C GLN A 99 -123.01 -44.18 -48.06
N LEU A 100 -121.82 -44.73 -47.83
CA LEU A 100 -120.81 -44.19 -46.92
C LEU A 100 -119.61 -43.64 -47.71
N THR A 101 -119.05 -42.51 -47.26
CA THR A 101 -117.77 -41.98 -47.74
C THR A 101 -116.70 -42.10 -46.66
N PRO A 102 -115.47 -42.55 -46.98
CA PRO A 102 -114.37 -42.49 -46.03
C PRO A 102 -114.14 -41.05 -45.56
N VAL A 103 -113.98 -40.86 -44.24
CA VAL A 103 -113.55 -39.57 -43.71
C VAL A 103 -112.01 -39.55 -43.76
N LYS A 104 -111.43 -38.66 -44.59
CA LYS A 104 -109.98 -38.43 -44.59
C LYS A 104 -109.55 -37.92 -43.21
N ALA A 105 -108.52 -38.52 -42.62
CA ALA A 105 -107.96 -38.09 -41.35
C ALA A 105 -107.44 -36.64 -41.46
N GLN A 106 -107.99 -35.71 -40.68
CA GLN A 106 -107.43 -34.38 -40.49
C GLN A 106 -106.21 -34.49 -39.58
N THR A 107 -105.07 -33.97 -40.05
CA THR A 107 -103.81 -33.93 -39.29
C THR A 107 -103.94 -33.03 -38.06
N GLN A 108 -103.71 -33.63 -36.89
CA GLN A 108 -103.69 -32.96 -35.60
C GLN A 108 -102.35 -32.19 -35.46
N ALA A 109 -102.42 -30.88 -35.22
CA ALA A 109 -101.23 -30.04 -35.04
C ALA A 109 -100.50 -30.40 -33.74
N THR A 110 -99.23 -30.79 -33.86
CA THR A 110 -98.32 -30.97 -32.72
C THR A 110 -97.95 -29.61 -32.10
N PRO A 111 -97.73 -29.54 -30.78
CA PRO A 111 -97.30 -28.30 -30.12
C PRO A 111 -95.97 -27.81 -30.72
N LYS A 112 -95.96 -26.59 -31.27
CA LYS A 112 -94.75 -25.97 -31.83
C LYS A 112 -93.67 -25.88 -30.75
N THR A 113 -92.64 -26.72 -30.84
CA THR A 113 -91.45 -26.63 -29.98
C THR A 113 -90.88 -25.22 -30.03
N VAL A 114 -90.80 -24.54 -28.89
CA VAL A 114 -90.27 -23.17 -28.81
C VAL A 114 -88.76 -23.21 -29.08
N VAL A 115 -88.34 -22.67 -30.22
CA VAL A 115 -86.91 -22.64 -30.60
C VAL A 115 -86.26 -21.36 -30.09
N TYR A 116 -85.24 -21.47 -29.24
CA TYR A 116 -84.44 -20.32 -28.81
C TYR A 116 -83.16 -20.13 -29.63
N ARG A 117 -82.72 -18.87 -29.72
CA ARG A 117 -81.46 -18.43 -30.34
C ARG A 117 -80.80 -17.36 -29.48
N TYR A 118 -79.53 -17.09 -29.74
CA TYR A 118 -78.75 -16.05 -29.08
C TYR A 118 -78.17 -15.07 -30.10
N LEU A 119 -78.17 -13.78 -29.76
CA LEU A 119 -77.55 -12.76 -30.61
C LEU A 119 -76.02 -12.85 -30.56
N LYS A 120 -75.38 -12.93 -31.74
CA LYS A 120 -73.92 -12.91 -31.90
C LYS A 120 -73.34 -11.51 -31.71
N SER A 121 -74.11 -10.45 -31.97
CA SER A 121 -73.66 -9.06 -31.84
C SER A 121 -74.84 -8.18 -31.42
N PHE A 122 -74.59 -6.90 -31.14
CA PHE A 122 -75.69 -5.95 -30.96
C PHE A 122 -76.47 -5.82 -32.27
N GLN A 123 -77.78 -6.02 -32.22
CA GLN A 123 -78.68 -5.84 -33.34
C GLN A 123 -79.85 -4.98 -32.93
N SER A 124 -80.18 -4.00 -33.77
CA SER A 124 -81.40 -3.24 -33.61
C SER A 124 -82.57 -4.08 -34.17
N LEU A 125 -83.60 -4.32 -33.35
CA LEU A 125 -84.80 -5.10 -33.68
C LEU A 125 -85.69 -4.30 -34.63
N ARG A 126 -85.86 -4.75 -35.88
CA ARG A 126 -86.62 -4.05 -36.93
C ARG A 126 -88.11 -4.40 -36.89
N GLN A 127 -88.98 -3.45 -37.25
CA GLN A 127 -90.41 -3.72 -37.41
C GLN A 127 -90.72 -4.65 -38.59
N LYS A 128 -90.01 -4.47 -39.71
CA LYS A 128 -90.13 -5.26 -40.96
C LYS A 128 -88.78 -5.96 -41.27
N PRO A 129 -88.74 -7.02 -42.11
CA PRO A 129 -87.51 -7.73 -42.48
C PRO A 129 -86.64 -6.91 -43.47
N SER A 130 -86.23 -5.72 -43.06
CA SER A 130 -85.41 -4.79 -43.85
C SER A 130 -84.53 -3.94 -42.94
N ALA A 131 -83.30 -3.67 -43.38
CA ALA A 131 -82.35 -2.85 -42.64
C ALA A 131 -82.82 -1.38 -42.51
N ALA A 132 -83.57 -0.90 -43.50
CA ALA A 132 -84.14 0.45 -43.55
C ALA A 132 -85.41 0.62 -42.70
N SER A 133 -85.98 -0.47 -42.17
CA SER A 133 -87.17 -0.40 -41.32
C SER A 133 -86.87 0.28 -39.97
N ALA A 134 -87.89 0.92 -39.39
CA ALA A 134 -87.79 1.50 -38.06
C ALA A 134 -87.30 0.46 -37.02
N SER A 135 -86.41 0.92 -36.15
CA SER A 135 -85.89 0.13 -35.03
C SER A 135 -86.83 0.24 -33.83
N LEU A 136 -87.37 -0.89 -33.38
CA LEU A 136 -88.19 -0.98 -32.17
C LEU A 136 -87.35 -0.80 -30.90
N THR A 137 -86.24 -1.52 -30.82
CA THR A 137 -85.34 -1.50 -29.67
C THR A 137 -84.00 -2.13 -30.03
N GLY A 138 -82.99 -1.94 -29.20
CA GLY A 138 -81.69 -2.58 -29.33
C GLY A 138 -81.60 -3.89 -28.56
N VAL A 139 -81.14 -4.96 -29.20
CA VAL A 139 -80.91 -6.27 -28.58
C VAL A 139 -79.41 -6.52 -28.50
N ILE A 140 -78.87 -6.63 -27.29
CA ILE A 140 -77.42 -6.82 -27.09
C ILE A 140 -76.99 -8.27 -27.36
N ARG A 141 -75.70 -8.45 -27.65
CA ARG A 141 -75.05 -9.77 -27.78
C ARG A 141 -75.38 -10.67 -26.58
N LYS A 142 -75.45 -11.98 -26.82
CA LYS A 142 -75.80 -13.05 -25.86
C LYS A 142 -77.23 -13.00 -25.30
N THR A 143 -78.08 -12.07 -25.75
CA THR A 143 -79.50 -12.09 -25.38
C THR A 143 -80.16 -13.34 -25.95
N LYS A 144 -80.81 -14.13 -25.08
CA LYS A 144 -81.64 -15.28 -25.46
C LYS A 144 -82.96 -14.77 -26.02
N VAL A 145 -83.30 -15.19 -27.23
CA VAL A 145 -84.52 -14.75 -27.95
C VAL A 145 -85.26 -15.96 -28.48
N GLN A 146 -86.59 -15.90 -28.49
CA GLN A 146 -87.43 -16.93 -29.08
C GLN A 146 -87.54 -16.69 -30.58
N ARG A 147 -87.26 -17.70 -31.40
CA ARG A 147 -87.45 -17.67 -32.86
C ARG A 147 -88.90 -17.98 -33.19
N LEU A 148 -89.55 -17.09 -33.95
CA LEU A 148 -90.96 -17.22 -34.36
C LEU A 148 -91.13 -17.59 -35.84
N GLY A 149 -90.10 -17.37 -36.65
CA GLY A 149 -90.13 -17.66 -38.09
C GLY A 149 -88.99 -16.96 -38.82
N SER A 150 -88.81 -17.25 -40.10
CA SER A 150 -87.83 -16.59 -40.98
C SER A 150 -88.53 -16.01 -42.20
N SER A 151 -87.99 -14.88 -42.71
CA SER A 151 -88.48 -14.16 -43.89
C SER A 151 -87.25 -13.72 -44.69
N GLY A 152 -86.87 -14.52 -45.69
CA GLY A 152 -85.58 -14.37 -46.38
C GLY A 152 -84.40 -14.39 -45.41
N SER A 153 -83.46 -13.44 -45.57
CA SER A 153 -82.28 -13.29 -44.71
C SER A 153 -82.56 -12.74 -43.30
N TRP A 154 -83.84 -12.59 -42.91
CA TRP A 154 -84.27 -12.08 -41.61
C TRP A 154 -85.00 -13.16 -40.81
N THR A 155 -84.82 -13.13 -39.49
CA THR A 155 -85.55 -14.00 -38.55
C THR A 155 -86.41 -13.15 -37.65
N ARG A 156 -87.71 -13.50 -37.58
CA ARG A 156 -88.66 -12.92 -36.64
C ARG A 156 -88.41 -13.51 -35.26
N ILE A 157 -88.11 -12.66 -34.29
CA ILE A 157 -87.78 -13.06 -32.92
C ILE A 157 -88.68 -12.34 -31.91
N LYS A 158 -88.88 -12.97 -30.76
CA LYS A 158 -89.46 -12.37 -29.54
C LYS A 158 -88.38 -12.21 -28.49
N VAL A 159 -88.28 -11.00 -27.93
CA VAL A 159 -87.37 -10.64 -26.85
C VAL A 159 -88.13 -9.79 -25.82
N GLY A 160 -88.32 -10.33 -24.61
CA GLY A 160 -89.23 -9.74 -23.64
C GLY A 160 -90.64 -9.58 -24.22
N ARG A 161 -91.17 -8.35 -24.19
CA ARG A 161 -92.48 -7.97 -24.76
C ARG A 161 -92.42 -7.58 -26.24
N SER A 162 -91.23 -7.43 -26.83
CA SER A 162 -91.07 -6.96 -28.20
C SER A 162 -90.95 -8.12 -29.20
N ILE A 163 -91.61 -7.98 -30.35
CA ILE A 163 -91.52 -8.91 -31.49
C ILE A 163 -91.07 -8.11 -32.71
N GLY A 164 -90.04 -8.59 -33.42
CA GLY A 164 -89.53 -7.94 -34.63
C GLY A 164 -88.50 -8.80 -35.35
N PHE A 165 -87.73 -8.21 -36.24
CA PHE A 165 -86.80 -8.92 -37.13
C PHE A 165 -85.34 -8.54 -36.86
N VAL A 166 -84.46 -9.54 -36.93
CA VAL A 166 -82.99 -9.37 -36.97
C VAL A 166 -82.40 -10.20 -38.12
N PRO A 167 -81.20 -9.88 -38.64
CA PRO A 167 -80.57 -10.69 -39.66
C PRO A 167 -80.30 -12.11 -39.15
N THR A 168 -80.63 -13.13 -39.94
CA THR A 168 -80.53 -14.53 -39.54
C THR A 168 -79.09 -14.92 -39.20
N ASN A 169 -78.10 -14.38 -39.91
CA ASN A 169 -76.67 -14.65 -39.67
C ASN A 169 -76.18 -14.16 -38.29
N GLN A 170 -76.91 -13.25 -37.63
CA GLN A 170 -76.61 -12.74 -36.29
C GLN A 170 -77.19 -13.60 -35.16
N LEU A 171 -77.87 -14.69 -35.49
CA LEU A 171 -78.39 -15.65 -34.53
C LEU A 171 -77.53 -16.90 -34.46
N SER A 172 -77.39 -17.42 -33.23
CA SER A 172 -76.67 -18.66 -32.91
C SER A 172 -77.59 -19.59 -32.12
N SER A 173 -77.48 -20.90 -32.33
CA SER A 173 -78.12 -21.91 -31.48
C SER A 173 -77.44 -22.00 -30.10
N ALA A 174 -76.13 -21.82 -30.06
CA ALA A 174 -75.33 -21.78 -28.83
C ALA A 174 -75.12 -20.35 -28.33
N MET A 175 -75.04 -20.16 -27.01
CA MET A 175 -74.72 -18.88 -26.38
C MET A 175 -73.28 -18.47 -26.75
N PRO A 176 -73.04 -17.30 -27.36
CA PRO A 176 -71.70 -16.87 -27.71
C PRO A 176 -70.79 -16.77 -26.47
N ALA A 177 -69.51 -17.14 -26.62
CA ALA A 177 -68.51 -17.01 -25.58
C ALA A 177 -68.42 -15.55 -25.06
N ALA A 178 -68.16 -15.40 -23.76
CA ALA A 178 -67.91 -14.11 -23.14
C ALA A 178 -66.65 -13.47 -23.73
N VAL A 179 -66.72 -12.19 -24.08
CA VAL A 179 -65.56 -11.42 -24.52
C VAL A 179 -65.11 -10.58 -23.34
N TYR A 180 -63.88 -10.79 -22.86
CA TYR A 180 -63.38 -10.04 -21.71
C TYR A 180 -62.48 -8.87 -22.13
N LYS A 181 -62.60 -7.77 -21.39
CA LYS A 181 -61.71 -6.61 -21.45
C LYS A 181 -61.25 -6.26 -20.02
N TYR A 182 -60.22 -5.43 -19.91
CA TYR A 182 -59.70 -4.95 -18.63
C TYR A 182 -59.73 -3.43 -18.56
N SER A 183 -60.08 -2.88 -17.40
CA SER A 183 -60.06 -1.44 -17.19
C SER A 183 -58.63 -0.92 -17.05
N LYS A 184 -58.18 0.01 -17.90
CA LYS A 184 -56.84 0.64 -17.85
C LYS A 184 -56.62 1.54 -16.65
N ALA A 185 -57.70 2.05 -16.07
CA ALA A 185 -57.68 2.93 -14.90
C ALA A 185 -58.98 2.76 -14.09
N LYS A 186 -59.02 3.32 -12.88
CA LYS A 186 -60.27 3.42 -12.10
C LYS A 186 -61.27 4.30 -12.85
N GLN A 187 -62.50 3.84 -13.04
CA GLN A 187 -63.53 4.61 -13.75
C GLN A 187 -64.97 4.19 -13.37
N PRO A 188 -65.95 5.11 -13.47
CA PRO A 188 -67.35 4.80 -13.19
C PRO A 188 -68.01 3.91 -14.25
N LEU A 189 -69.00 3.12 -13.80
CA LEU A 189 -69.98 2.44 -14.63
C LEU A 189 -71.30 3.22 -14.55
N PHE A 190 -71.88 3.59 -15.69
CA PHE A 190 -73.08 4.40 -15.78
C PHE A 190 -74.28 3.60 -16.30
N GLN A 191 -75.50 4.05 -15.98
CA GLN A 191 -76.72 3.39 -16.43
C GLN A 191 -76.96 3.58 -17.94
N LYS A 192 -76.65 4.77 -18.49
CA LYS A 192 -76.74 5.12 -19.91
C LYS A 192 -75.35 5.45 -20.46
N ASN A 193 -75.21 5.52 -21.78
CA ASN A 193 -73.99 5.93 -22.49
C ASN A 193 -73.73 7.44 -22.41
N SER A 194 -73.79 8.00 -21.19
CA SER A 194 -73.57 9.41 -20.89
C SER A 194 -72.98 9.56 -19.49
N SER A 195 -72.03 10.48 -19.32
CA SER A 195 -71.40 10.79 -18.04
C SER A 195 -72.35 11.48 -17.06
N ASN A 196 -73.46 12.04 -17.55
CA ASN A 196 -74.49 12.68 -16.72
C ASN A 196 -75.54 11.67 -16.22
N SER A 197 -75.42 10.39 -16.61
CA SER A 197 -76.32 9.34 -16.14
C SER A 197 -76.00 8.89 -14.72
N LYS A 198 -76.96 8.23 -14.06
CA LYS A 198 -76.76 7.59 -12.74
C LYS A 198 -75.54 6.67 -12.78
N ARG A 199 -74.63 6.86 -11.82
CA ARG A 199 -73.50 5.95 -11.59
C ARG A 199 -74.02 4.70 -10.89
N LEU A 200 -73.72 3.54 -11.47
CA LEU A 200 -74.10 2.22 -10.96
C LEU A 200 -73.03 1.61 -10.07
N ALA A 201 -71.75 1.79 -10.43
CA ALA A 201 -70.61 1.24 -9.70
C ALA A 201 -69.30 1.98 -10.07
N THR A 202 -68.21 1.66 -9.37
CA THR A 202 -66.85 2.05 -9.78
C THR A 202 -66.04 0.81 -10.15
N VAL A 203 -65.47 0.82 -11.35
CA VAL A 203 -64.61 -0.24 -11.87
C VAL A 203 -63.16 0.09 -11.52
N ALA A 204 -62.48 -0.80 -10.79
CA ALA A 204 -61.08 -0.63 -10.41
C ALA A 204 -60.14 -0.76 -11.62
N SER A 205 -58.94 -0.17 -11.52
CA SER A 205 -57.89 -0.40 -12.52
C SER A 205 -57.49 -1.88 -12.53
N GLY A 206 -57.32 -2.46 -13.72
CA GLY A 206 -57.05 -3.88 -13.92
C GLY A 206 -58.26 -4.82 -13.76
N ALA A 207 -59.45 -4.30 -13.42
CA ALA A 207 -60.65 -5.12 -13.28
C ALA A 207 -61.06 -5.75 -14.62
N LYS A 208 -61.38 -7.05 -14.59
CA LYS A 208 -61.88 -7.82 -15.74
C LYS A 208 -63.38 -7.57 -15.90
N VAL A 209 -63.80 -7.15 -17.08
CA VAL A 209 -65.21 -6.88 -17.41
C VAL A 209 -65.63 -7.70 -18.62
N GLU A 210 -66.86 -8.21 -18.63
CA GLU A 210 -67.45 -8.82 -19.82
C GLU A 210 -67.96 -7.72 -20.75
N TRP A 211 -67.51 -7.71 -21.99
CA TRP A 211 -67.88 -6.74 -23.01
C TRP A 211 -69.03 -7.26 -23.87
N PHE A 212 -70.03 -6.42 -24.10
CA PHE A 212 -71.18 -6.74 -24.96
C PHE A 212 -71.17 -5.98 -26.29
N ARG A 213 -70.81 -4.68 -26.26
CA ARG A 213 -70.71 -3.82 -27.45
C ARG A 213 -69.96 -2.54 -27.16
N THR A 214 -69.55 -1.87 -28.23
CA THR A 214 -69.08 -0.47 -28.22
C THR A 214 -70.08 0.37 -29.02
N SER A 215 -70.36 1.59 -28.55
CA SER A 215 -71.24 2.57 -29.20
C SER A 215 -70.61 3.95 -28.98
N GLY A 216 -70.03 4.51 -30.05
CA GLY A 216 -69.17 5.69 -29.96
C GLY A 216 -68.06 5.48 -28.93
N SER A 217 -67.87 6.46 -28.05
CA SER A 217 -66.85 6.45 -26.99
C SER A 217 -67.18 5.56 -25.78
N TRP A 218 -68.31 4.85 -25.81
CA TRP A 218 -68.84 4.06 -24.70
C TRP A 218 -68.84 2.56 -25.00
N ALA A 219 -68.51 1.75 -24.00
CA ALA A 219 -68.63 0.30 -24.04
C ALA A 219 -69.70 -0.15 -23.05
N HIS A 220 -70.60 -1.03 -23.48
CA HIS A 220 -71.53 -1.69 -22.58
C HIS A 220 -70.90 -2.97 -22.04
N VAL A 221 -70.78 -3.06 -20.72
CA VAL A 221 -70.05 -4.13 -20.03
C VAL A 221 -70.85 -4.68 -18.85
N SER A 222 -70.46 -5.86 -18.36
CA SER A 222 -70.86 -6.41 -17.06
C SER A 222 -69.63 -6.54 -16.16
N VAL A 223 -69.76 -6.09 -14.92
CA VAL A 223 -68.77 -6.24 -13.86
C VAL A 223 -69.50 -6.69 -12.60
N SER A 224 -69.07 -7.84 -12.04
CA SER A 224 -69.69 -8.45 -10.86
C SER A 224 -71.24 -8.54 -10.95
N GLY A 225 -71.76 -8.91 -12.12
CA GLY A 225 -73.21 -9.04 -12.37
C GLY A 225 -73.94 -7.75 -12.73
N THR A 226 -73.35 -6.57 -12.51
CA THR A 226 -73.96 -5.28 -12.85
C THR A 226 -73.63 -4.88 -14.28
N LYS A 227 -74.67 -4.64 -15.10
CA LYS A 227 -74.54 -4.19 -16.49
C LYS A 227 -74.64 -2.67 -16.59
N GLY A 228 -73.76 -2.05 -17.38
CA GLY A 228 -73.79 -0.61 -17.62
C GLY A 228 -72.78 -0.16 -18.67
N TRP A 229 -72.59 1.15 -18.76
CA TRP A 229 -71.74 1.81 -19.74
C TRP A 229 -70.49 2.40 -19.12
N ILE A 230 -69.36 2.22 -19.78
CA ILE A 230 -68.05 2.67 -19.34
C ILE A 230 -67.29 3.29 -20.52
N SER A 231 -66.25 4.08 -20.29
CA SER A 231 -65.45 4.64 -21.39
C SER A 231 -64.73 3.53 -22.14
N ALA A 232 -65.02 3.36 -23.43
CA ALA A 232 -64.37 2.38 -24.28
C ALA A 232 -62.86 2.65 -24.41
N ALA A 233 -62.48 3.93 -24.46
CA ALA A 233 -61.09 4.37 -24.54
C ALA A 233 -60.25 3.94 -23.32
N LYS A 234 -60.89 3.62 -22.18
CA LYS A 234 -60.24 3.15 -20.95
C LYS A 234 -60.31 1.62 -20.78
N LEU A 235 -60.69 0.87 -21.82
CA LEU A 235 -60.61 -0.59 -21.83
C LEU A 235 -59.39 -1.08 -22.62
N SER A 236 -58.91 -2.27 -22.27
CA SER A 236 -57.83 -3.00 -22.96
C SER A 236 -58.24 -4.45 -23.18
N SER A 237 -57.77 -5.08 -24.27
CA SER A 237 -57.87 -6.55 -24.46
C SER A 237 -56.92 -7.33 -23.55
N THR A 238 -55.83 -6.70 -23.14
CA THR A 238 -54.83 -7.28 -22.23
C THR A 238 -54.93 -6.67 -20.84
N LYS A 239 -54.62 -7.45 -19.80
CA LYS A 239 -54.63 -6.98 -18.42
C LYS A 239 -53.54 -5.90 -18.26
N PRO A 240 -53.89 -4.66 -17.89
CA PRO A 240 -52.91 -3.60 -17.69
C PRO A 240 -52.07 -3.90 -16.44
N ASP A 241 -50.76 -3.67 -16.54
CA ASP A 241 -49.84 -3.75 -15.40
C ASP A 241 -50.03 -2.52 -14.50
N THR A 242 -50.63 -2.75 -13.33
CA THR A 242 -50.95 -1.71 -12.33
C THR A 242 -49.92 -1.64 -11.21
N THR A 243 -48.77 -2.32 -11.36
CA THR A 243 -47.76 -2.38 -10.32
C THR A 243 -47.17 -0.99 -10.02
N LYS A 244 -47.33 -0.52 -8.77
CA LYS A 244 -46.78 0.74 -8.30
C LYS A 244 -45.25 0.66 -8.19
N ILE A 245 -44.55 1.62 -8.81
CA ILE A 245 -43.11 1.80 -8.66
C ILE A 245 -42.85 2.80 -7.53
N ILE A 246 -42.09 2.38 -6.52
CA ILE A 246 -41.78 3.16 -5.32
C ILE A 246 -40.39 3.83 -5.38
N GLY A 247 -39.61 3.57 -6.43
CA GLY A 247 -38.31 4.21 -6.62
C GLY A 247 -37.55 3.70 -7.83
N SER A 248 -36.37 4.26 -8.08
CA SER A 248 -35.43 3.76 -9.10
C SER A 248 -34.21 3.14 -8.44
N ARG A 249 -33.68 2.06 -9.02
CA ARG A 249 -32.43 1.41 -8.61
C ARG A 249 -31.58 1.09 -9.83
N TRP A 250 -30.26 1.11 -9.67
CA TRP A 250 -29.32 0.67 -10.68
C TRP A 250 -28.77 -0.69 -10.31
N LEU A 251 -28.65 -1.59 -11.29
CA LEU A 251 -28.08 -2.91 -11.09
C LEU A 251 -26.55 -2.83 -11.16
N ILE A 252 -25.83 -3.36 -10.16
CA ILE A 252 -24.36 -3.25 -10.08
C ILE A 252 -23.61 -4.50 -10.55
N ALA A 253 -24.33 -5.55 -10.92
CA ALA A 253 -23.80 -6.81 -11.41
C ALA A 253 -24.85 -7.52 -12.26
N ASP A 254 -24.42 -8.27 -13.28
CA ASP A 254 -25.33 -9.12 -14.06
C ASP A 254 -26.10 -10.05 -13.11
N THR A 255 -27.43 -10.03 -13.21
CA THR A 255 -28.30 -10.66 -12.22
C THR A 255 -29.44 -11.37 -12.90
N VAL A 256 -29.71 -12.60 -12.47
CA VAL A 256 -30.88 -13.37 -12.89
C VAL A 256 -32.14 -12.74 -12.28
N LEU A 257 -33.07 -12.33 -13.12
CA LEU A 257 -34.42 -11.95 -12.72
C LEU A 257 -35.21 -13.21 -12.40
N ARG A 258 -35.85 -13.24 -11.23
CA ARG A 258 -36.54 -14.43 -10.74
C ARG A 258 -38.02 -14.21 -10.55
N GLU A 259 -38.81 -15.28 -10.67
CA GLU A 259 -40.24 -15.23 -10.41
C GLU A 259 -40.58 -15.00 -8.93
N GLY A 260 -39.77 -15.57 -8.01
CA GLY A 260 -39.91 -15.37 -6.57
C GLY A 260 -38.63 -14.89 -5.88
N ASN A 261 -38.73 -14.62 -4.58
CA ASN A 261 -37.68 -13.97 -3.78
C ASN A 261 -36.69 -14.97 -3.16
N TRP A 262 -36.32 -16.03 -3.88
CA TRP A 262 -35.27 -16.98 -3.51
C TRP A 262 -34.63 -17.65 -4.72
N ASN A 263 -33.46 -18.26 -4.54
CA ASN A 263 -32.60 -18.71 -5.65
C ASN A 263 -33.13 -19.90 -6.46
N LYS A 264 -34.12 -20.67 -5.96
CA LYS A 264 -34.64 -21.87 -6.64
C LYS A 264 -35.83 -21.59 -7.56
N THR A 265 -36.37 -20.38 -7.60
CA THR A 265 -37.49 -20.08 -8.50
C THR A 265 -37.04 -19.94 -9.94
N LYS A 266 -38.00 -20.11 -10.85
CA LYS A 266 -37.83 -19.95 -12.30
C LYS A 266 -37.07 -18.67 -12.65
N SER A 267 -36.09 -18.82 -13.53
CA SER A 267 -35.38 -17.70 -14.16
C SER A 267 -36.29 -17.06 -15.22
N LEU A 268 -36.42 -15.74 -15.16
CA LEU A 268 -37.10 -14.90 -16.14
C LEU A 268 -36.11 -14.25 -17.12
N GLY A 269 -34.83 -14.65 -17.05
CA GLY A 269 -33.74 -14.09 -17.85
C GLY A 269 -32.72 -13.30 -17.02
N THR A 270 -31.64 -12.87 -17.66
CA THR A 270 -30.55 -12.11 -17.04
C THR A 270 -30.67 -10.63 -17.39
N ILE A 271 -30.57 -9.78 -16.37
CA ILE A 271 -30.50 -8.33 -16.47
C ILE A 271 -29.02 -7.93 -16.39
N ARG A 272 -28.58 -7.05 -17.29
CA ARG A 272 -27.19 -6.61 -17.34
C ARG A 272 -26.91 -5.52 -16.31
N ALA A 273 -25.70 -5.54 -15.76
CA ALA A 273 -25.21 -4.46 -14.90
C ALA A 273 -25.33 -3.10 -15.62
N GLY A 274 -25.68 -2.06 -14.88
CA GLY A 274 -25.92 -0.72 -15.42
C GLY A 274 -27.36 -0.47 -15.88
N GLU A 275 -28.23 -1.49 -15.96
CA GLU A 275 -29.65 -1.24 -16.23
C GLU A 275 -30.32 -0.48 -15.05
N LYS A 276 -31.10 0.56 -15.38
CA LYS A 276 -31.94 1.29 -14.41
C LYS A 276 -33.30 0.61 -14.30
N LEU A 277 -33.66 0.21 -13.09
CA LEU A 277 -34.84 -0.60 -12.78
C LEU A 277 -35.83 0.18 -11.91
N GLY A 278 -37.12 -0.07 -12.12
CA GLY A 278 -38.17 0.44 -11.24
C GLY A 278 -38.32 -0.46 -10.01
N LEU A 279 -38.07 0.05 -8.81
CA LEU A 279 -38.29 -0.69 -7.57
C LEU A 279 -39.79 -0.75 -7.27
N VAL A 280 -40.31 -1.95 -7.04
CA VAL A 280 -41.70 -2.19 -6.63
C VAL A 280 -41.80 -2.27 -5.11
N LEU A 281 -40.99 -3.13 -4.50
CA LEU A 281 -40.88 -3.31 -3.05
C LEU A 281 -39.59 -4.07 -2.69
N THR A 282 -39.23 -4.06 -1.41
CA THR A 282 -38.12 -4.86 -0.86
C THR A 282 -38.64 -5.74 0.27
N LYS A 283 -38.26 -7.01 0.27
CA LYS A 283 -38.60 -8.01 1.29
C LYS A 283 -37.34 -8.79 1.67
N GLY A 284 -36.73 -8.44 2.80
CA GLY A 284 -35.45 -9.01 3.24
C GLY A 284 -34.33 -8.72 2.22
N SER A 285 -33.54 -9.75 1.89
CA SER A 285 -32.40 -9.66 0.95
C SER A 285 -32.80 -9.59 -0.53
N TRP A 286 -34.09 -9.42 -0.83
CA TRP A 286 -34.63 -9.43 -2.18
C TRP A 286 -35.50 -8.21 -2.46
N SER A 287 -35.36 -7.67 -3.67
CA SER A 287 -36.16 -6.56 -4.16
C SER A 287 -36.94 -6.99 -5.39
N LYS A 288 -38.24 -6.68 -5.41
CA LYS A 288 -39.09 -6.84 -6.59
C LYS A 288 -38.90 -5.63 -7.48
N VAL A 289 -38.57 -5.85 -8.74
CA VAL A 289 -38.20 -4.81 -9.70
C VAL A 289 -38.99 -4.97 -11.01
N ARG A 290 -39.31 -3.84 -11.62
CA ARG A 290 -39.84 -3.73 -12.97
C ARG A 290 -38.70 -3.41 -13.94
N THR A 291 -38.68 -4.17 -15.01
CA THR A 291 -37.70 -4.08 -16.10
C THR A 291 -38.42 -4.00 -17.43
N THR A 292 -37.69 -3.81 -18.53
CA THR A 292 -38.22 -3.94 -19.89
C THR A 292 -38.71 -5.36 -20.20
N ARG A 293 -38.17 -6.38 -19.51
CA ARG A 293 -38.51 -7.80 -19.66
C ARG A 293 -39.69 -8.24 -18.78
N GLY A 294 -40.26 -7.33 -18.01
CA GLY A 294 -41.33 -7.61 -17.05
C GLY A 294 -40.91 -7.41 -15.60
N ILE A 295 -41.69 -7.98 -14.67
CA ILE A 295 -41.53 -7.81 -13.23
C ILE A 295 -41.03 -9.11 -12.61
N GLY A 296 -40.02 -9.01 -11.74
CA GLY A 296 -39.50 -10.15 -10.99
C GLY A 296 -38.67 -9.71 -9.80
N TRP A 297 -37.91 -10.63 -9.21
CA TRP A 297 -37.10 -10.44 -8.03
C TRP A 297 -35.61 -10.54 -8.33
N VAL A 298 -34.84 -9.68 -7.67
CA VAL A 298 -33.37 -9.67 -7.71
C VAL A 298 -32.82 -9.50 -6.29
N PRO A 299 -31.59 -9.98 -5.99
CA PRO A 299 -30.95 -9.72 -4.71
C PRO A 299 -30.78 -8.22 -4.47
N THR A 300 -31.19 -7.73 -3.30
CA THR A 300 -31.09 -6.31 -2.94
C THR A 300 -29.63 -5.84 -2.92
N ALA A 301 -28.69 -6.72 -2.59
CA ALA A 301 -27.25 -6.44 -2.61
C ALA A 301 -26.71 -6.08 -4.01
N ASN A 302 -27.42 -6.43 -5.08
CA ASN A 302 -27.06 -6.08 -6.46
C ASN A 302 -27.68 -4.75 -6.91
N LEU A 303 -28.36 -4.04 -6.02
CA LEU A 303 -29.01 -2.77 -6.31
C LEU A 303 -28.33 -1.61 -5.59
N THR A 304 -28.32 -0.46 -6.23
CA THR A 304 -27.91 0.81 -5.63
C THR A 304 -28.91 1.91 -6.00
N SER A 305 -29.09 2.89 -5.11
CA SER A 305 -29.88 4.10 -5.40
C SER A 305 -29.12 5.13 -6.23
N ARG A 306 -27.78 5.05 -6.22
CA ARG A 306 -26.91 5.97 -6.98
C ARG A 306 -26.75 5.49 -8.42
N ALA A 307 -26.51 6.41 -9.35
CA ALA A 307 -26.22 6.03 -10.73
C ALA A 307 -24.99 5.11 -10.80
N PHE A 308 -25.08 4.01 -11.55
CA PHE A 308 -24.00 3.07 -11.76
C PHE A 308 -23.71 2.93 -13.25
N LYS A 309 -22.48 3.25 -13.64
CA LYS A 309 -21.99 3.06 -15.01
C LYS A 309 -21.22 1.75 -15.06
N ALA A 310 -21.87 0.70 -15.56
CA ALA A 310 -21.20 -0.56 -15.84
C ALA A 310 -20.17 -0.37 -16.97
N ILE A 311 -19.06 -1.08 -16.88
CA ILE A 311 -18.05 -1.15 -17.94
C ILE A 311 -17.63 -2.60 -18.16
N PRO A 312 -17.06 -2.93 -19.33
CA PRO A 312 -16.41 -4.23 -19.53
C PRO A 312 -15.37 -4.49 -18.44
N ALA A 313 -15.27 -5.75 -18.02
CA ALA A 313 -14.32 -6.17 -16.99
C ALA A 313 -12.90 -5.79 -17.41
N THR A 314 -12.31 -4.81 -16.74
CA THR A 314 -11.02 -4.22 -17.15
C THR A 314 -10.03 -4.24 -15.99
N PRO A 315 -8.76 -4.59 -16.24
CA PRO A 315 -7.75 -4.59 -15.18
C PRO A 315 -7.45 -3.16 -14.72
N ARG A 316 -7.27 -3.00 -13.41
CA ARG A 316 -6.76 -1.80 -12.75
C ARG A 316 -5.74 -2.21 -11.69
N TRP A 317 -4.96 -1.24 -11.26
CA TRP A 317 -3.96 -1.43 -10.24
C TRP A 317 -4.20 -0.48 -9.09
N VAL A 318 -4.07 -1.01 -7.88
CA VAL A 318 -4.20 -0.22 -6.64
C VAL A 318 -2.94 0.63 -6.47
N VAL A 319 -3.08 1.94 -6.35
CA VAL A 319 -1.93 2.87 -6.30
C VAL A 319 -1.32 2.99 -4.90
N LYS A 320 -2.12 2.76 -3.86
CA LYS A 320 -1.72 2.77 -2.44
C LYS A 320 -2.62 1.85 -1.63
N ASN A 321 -2.19 1.43 -0.44
CA ASN A 321 -3.03 0.65 0.46
C ASN A 321 -4.38 1.36 0.67
N THR A 322 -5.48 0.66 0.40
CA THR A 322 -6.82 1.24 0.40
C THR A 322 -7.85 0.27 0.97
N THR A 323 -9.00 0.80 1.38
CA THR A 323 -10.07 0.01 2.00
C THR A 323 -11.07 -0.48 0.94
N LEU A 324 -11.27 -1.79 0.88
CA LEU A 324 -12.39 -2.41 0.19
C LEU A 324 -13.67 -2.24 1.02
N ARG A 325 -14.71 -1.67 0.46
CA ARG A 325 -15.98 -1.39 1.15
C ARG A 325 -17.16 -2.16 0.57
N THR A 326 -18.23 -2.27 1.35
CA THR A 326 -19.48 -2.93 0.94
C THR A 326 -20.32 -2.08 -0.02
N GLY A 327 -20.15 -0.75 -0.04
CA GLY A 327 -20.87 0.15 -0.95
C GLY A 327 -20.03 1.34 -1.47
N ALA A 328 -20.61 2.10 -2.41
CA ALA A 328 -20.01 3.26 -3.06
C ALA A 328 -20.02 4.53 -2.18
N SER A 329 -19.52 4.43 -0.95
CA SER A 329 -19.43 5.54 0.01
C SER A 329 -18.41 5.25 1.11
N SER A 330 -17.76 6.31 1.62
CA SER A 330 -16.83 6.24 2.75
C SER A 330 -17.49 5.88 4.07
N SER A 331 -18.81 6.03 4.18
CA SER A 331 -19.60 5.65 5.36
C SER A 331 -20.00 4.17 5.38
N THR A 332 -19.82 3.44 4.28
CA THR A 332 -20.20 2.00 4.22
C THR A 332 -19.19 1.11 4.92
N ALA A 333 -19.65 -0.05 5.38
CA ALA A 333 -18.84 -1.00 6.14
C ALA A 333 -17.53 -1.36 5.40
N LYS A 334 -16.44 -1.41 6.17
CA LYS A 334 -15.13 -1.85 5.68
C LYS A 334 -15.13 -3.37 5.59
N LYS A 335 -14.64 -3.91 4.48
CA LYS A 335 -14.56 -5.36 4.23
C LYS A 335 -13.14 -5.89 4.40
N ALA A 336 -12.14 -5.19 3.86
CA ALA A 336 -10.73 -5.57 3.94
C ALA A 336 -9.82 -4.40 3.53
N THR A 337 -8.52 -4.53 3.80
CA THR A 337 -7.47 -3.70 3.17
C THR A 337 -6.98 -4.39 1.90
N VAL A 338 -6.83 -3.61 0.83
CA VAL A 338 -6.28 -4.02 -0.47
C VAL A 338 -4.93 -3.34 -0.60
N LEU A 339 -3.89 -4.13 -0.85
CA LEU A 339 -2.51 -3.63 -0.82
C LEU A 339 -2.19 -2.84 -2.09
N ALA A 340 -1.29 -1.88 -1.96
CA ALA A 340 -0.70 -1.19 -3.10
C ALA A 340 -0.15 -2.22 -4.10
N ARG A 341 -0.34 -1.94 -5.38
CA ARG A 341 0.10 -2.76 -6.52
C ARG A 341 -0.65 -4.08 -6.69
N GLU A 342 -1.71 -4.33 -5.93
CA GLU A 342 -2.63 -5.41 -6.25
C GLU A 342 -3.32 -5.13 -7.58
N LYS A 343 -3.32 -6.11 -8.49
CA LYS A 343 -4.10 -6.07 -9.73
C LYS A 343 -5.54 -6.45 -9.40
N VAL A 344 -6.49 -5.59 -9.74
CA VAL A 344 -7.92 -5.78 -9.49
C VAL A 344 -8.70 -5.67 -10.79
N THR A 345 -9.88 -6.27 -10.85
CA THR A 345 -10.77 -6.18 -12.02
C THR A 345 -11.89 -5.19 -11.75
N LEU A 346 -11.98 -4.14 -12.56
CA LEU A 346 -13.01 -3.10 -12.51
C LEU A 346 -14.25 -3.51 -13.32
N TYR A 347 -15.44 -3.36 -12.73
CA TYR A 347 -16.74 -3.68 -13.34
C TYR A 347 -17.63 -2.46 -13.58
N GLY A 348 -17.31 -1.32 -12.98
CA GLY A 348 -18.09 -0.10 -13.15
C GLY A 348 -17.80 0.94 -12.08
N THR A 349 -18.42 2.11 -12.23
CA THR A 349 -18.23 3.25 -11.33
C THR A 349 -19.54 3.84 -10.86
N SER A 350 -19.52 4.41 -9.66
CA SER A 350 -20.62 5.17 -9.07
C SER A 350 -20.06 6.26 -8.17
N ASN A 351 -20.32 7.53 -8.48
CA ASN A 351 -20.01 8.69 -7.63
C ASN A 351 -18.58 8.71 -7.05
N GLY A 352 -17.55 8.53 -7.89
CA GLY A 352 -16.14 8.51 -7.46
C GLY A 352 -15.68 7.21 -6.79
N TRP A 353 -16.51 6.17 -6.81
CA TRP A 353 -16.17 4.82 -6.35
C TRP A 353 -16.18 3.83 -7.52
N SER A 354 -15.30 2.86 -7.43
CA SER A 354 -15.09 1.81 -8.40
C SER A 354 -15.51 0.46 -7.83
N ARG A 355 -16.40 -0.24 -8.53
CA ARG A 355 -16.80 -1.62 -8.20
C ARG A 355 -15.73 -2.57 -8.72
N VAL A 356 -15.03 -3.25 -7.81
CA VAL A 356 -13.88 -4.09 -8.16
C VAL A 356 -13.97 -5.51 -7.59
N LYS A 357 -13.38 -6.48 -8.28
CA LYS A 357 -13.05 -7.80 -7.73
C LYS A 357 -11.57 -7.84 -7.38
N THR A 358 -11.27 -8.17 -6.13
CA THR A 358 -9.92 -8.30 -5.59
C THR A 358 -9.69 -9.73 -5.08
N SER A 359 -8.50 -10.02 -4.58
CA SER A 359 -8.21 -11.27 -3.85
C SER A 359 -9.11 -11.47 -2.62
N LYS A 360 -9.66 -10.38 -2.06
CA LYS A 360 -10.59 -10.36 -0.92
C LYS A 360 -12.08 -10.38 -1.35
N GLY A 361 -12.32 -10.65 -2.62
CA GLY A 361 -13.65 -10.72 -3.23
C GLY A 361 -14.14 -9.40 -3.80
N LEU A 362 -15.44 -9.33 -4.09
CA LEU A 362 -16.05 -8.12 -4.66
C LEU A 362 -16.27 -7.04 -3.60
N GLY A 363 -15.95 -5.78 -3.93
CA GLY A 363 -16.19 -4.61 -3.08
C GLY A 363 -16.13 -3.30 -3.86
N TRP A 364 -16.03 -2.19 -3.14
CA TRP A 364 -15.88 -0.84 -3.68
C TRP A 364 -14.58 -0.21 -3.17
N ILE A 365 -13.82 0.41 -4.06
CA ILE A 365 -12.60 1.16 -3.75
C ILE A 365 -12.79 2.58 -4.28
N SER A 366 -12.19 3.58 -3.65
CA SER A 366 -12.21 4.96 -4.19
C SER A 366 -11.54 4.97 -5.57
N SER A 367 -12.18 5.56 -6.56
CA SER A 367 -11.65 5.55 -7.94
C SER A 367 -10.28 6.22 -8.04
N LYS A 368 -9.96 7.17 -7.15
CA LYS A 368 -8.64 7.85 -7.06
C LYS A 368 -7.51 6.92 -6.61
N ASP A 369 -7.83 5.78 -6.00
CA ASP A 369 -6.84 4.80 -5.54
C ASP A 369 -6.55 3.73 -6.60
N LEU A 370 -7.07 3.89 -7.83
CA LEU A 370 -6.92 2.96 -8.94
C LEU A 370 -6.29 3.63 -10.15
N SER A 371 -5.41 2.90 -10.83
CA SER A 371 -4.75 3.32 -12.08
C SER A 371 -4.94 2.27 -13.16
N ALA A 372 -5.02 2.70 -14.43
CA ALA A 372 -4.96 1.80 -15.59
C ALA A 372 -3.56 1.21 -15.76
N ASN A 373 -2.53 2.03 -15.52
CA ASN A 373 -1.13 1.63 -15.60
C ASN A 373 -0.70 0.98 -14.29
N LYS A 374 0.08 -0.10 -14.39
CA LYS A 374 0.75 -0.71 -13.23
C LYS A 374 1.59 0.37 -12.55
N PRO A 375 1.35 0.69 -11.26
CA PRO A 375 2.19 1.61 -10.52
C PRO A 375 3.61 1.08 -10.57
N VAL A 376 4.45 1.76 -11.36
CA VAL A 376 5.87 1.52 -11.40
C VAL A 376 6.40 2.16 -10.12
N SER A 377 6.83 1.34 -9.17
CA SER A 377 7.38 1.86 -7.91
C SER A 377 8.68 2.64 -8.12
N ASP A 378 9.29 2.47 -9.29
CA ASP A 378 10.67 2.78 -9.56
C ASP A 378 10.74 3.54 -10.89
N VAL A 379 10.26 4.79 -10.92
CA VAL A 379 10.59 5.72 -12.01
C VAL A 379 12.02 6.21 -11.77
N LEU A 380 12.89 6.03 -12.76
CA LEU A 380 14.28 6.45 -12.64
C LEU A 380 14.32 7.98 -12.51
N LYS A 381 14.72 8.48 -11.33
CA LYS A 381 14.78 9.91 -11.01
C LYS A 381 16.10 10.57 -11.37
N GLY A 382 17.13 9.79 -11.65
CA GLY A 382 18.45 10.30 -12.00
C GLY A 382 19.55 9.30 -11.71
N SER A 383 20.78 9.79 -11.62
CA SER A 383 21.96 8.99 -11.26
C SER A 383 22.49 9.40 -9.88
N ARG A 384 23.17 8.45 -9.23
CA ARG A 384 23.95 8.66 -8.01
C ARG A 384 25.29 7.94 -8.17
N TRP A 385 26.28 8.35 -7.38
CA TRP A 385 27.60 7.73 -7.34
C TRP A 385 27.88 7.15 -5.97
N ALA A 386 28.37 5.91 -5.92
CA ALA A 386 28.77 5.26 -4.69
C ALA A 386 30.07 5.88 -4.15
N ILE A 387 30.09 6.27 -2.87
CA ILE A 387 31.29 6.83 -2.21
C ILE A 387 32.05 5.80 -1.37
N SER A 388 31.49 4.60 -1.21
CA SER A 388 32.08 3.46 -0.51
C SER A 388 31.65 2.15 -1.17
N SER A 389 32.36 1.07 -0.88
CA SER A 389 31.90 -0.28 -1.25
C SER A 389 30.65 -0.62 -0.43
N VAL A 390 29.57 -1.08 -1.07
CA VAL A 390 28.31 -1.37 -0.37
C VAL A 390 27.51 -2.48 -1.05
N ALA A 391 26.91 -3.36 -0.24
CA ALA A 391 26.04 -4.43 -0.70
C ALA A 391 24.68 -3.88 -1.13
N VAL A 392 24.21 -4.29 -2.30
CA VAL A 392 22.87 -4.03 -2.81
C VAL A 392 21.92 -5.07 -2.20
N ARG A 393 20.96 -4.62 -1.40
CA ARG A 393 20.08 -5.48 -0.60
C ARG A 393 18.71 -5.67 -1.26
N ALA A 394 18.09 -6.82 -1.04
CA ALA A 394 16.74 -7.12 -1.56
C ALA A 394 15.63 -6.27 -0.91
N SER A 395 15.82 -5.79 0.32
CA SER A 395 14.90 -4.92 1.05
C SER A 395 15.67 -3.86 1.85
N THR A 396 14.97 -2.94 2.53
CA THR A 396 15.53 -1.84 3.33
C THR A 396 16.09 -2.31 4.69
N SER A 397 16.86 -3.40 4.68
CA SER A 397 17.47 -4.00 5.87
C SER A 397 18.92 -4.38 5.60
N SER A 398 19.81 -4.14 6.57
CA SER A 398 21.22 -4.50 6.50
C SER A 398 21.45 -6.01 6.49
N THR A 399 20.52 -6.79 7.03
CA THR A 399 20.57 -8.26 7.07
C THR A 399 19.88 -8.93 5.88
N ALA A 400 19.23 -8.16 5.00
CA ALA A 400 18.57 -8.73 3.82
C ALA A 400 19.58 -9.37 2.85
N LYS A 401 19.10 -10.32 2.04
CA LYS A 401 19.91 -10.99 1.00
C LYS A 401 20.66 -9.96 0.16
N SER A 402 21.97 -10.16 0.03
CA SER A 402 22.81 -9.40 -0.89
C SER A 402 22.53 -9.85 -2.33
N LEU A 403 22.29 -8.89 -3.21
CA LEU A 403 22.06 -9.07 -4.65
C LEU A 403 23.32 -8.73 -5.47
N GLY A 404 24.40 -8.34 -4.79
CA GLY A 404 25.66 -7.89 -5.39
C GLY A 404 26.28 -6.75 -4.58
N THR A 405 27.46 -6.30 -5.00
CA THR A 405 28.20 -5.20 -4.35
C THR A 405 28.56 -4.15 -5.39
N ILE A 406 28.37 -2.87 -5.05
CA ILE A 406 28.84 -1.75 -5.86
C ILE A 406 30.13 -1.18 -5.25
N ARG A 407 31.11 -0.84 -6.10
CA ARG A 407 32.40 -0.26 -5.70
C ARG A 407 32.34 1.27 -5.65
N PRO A 408 33.22 1.95 -4.89
CA PRO A 408 33.34 3.40 -4.95
C PRO A 408 33.52 3.89 -6.40
N GLY A 409 32.85 4.99 -6.76
CA GLY A 409 32.84 5.55 -8.11
C GLY A 409 31.78 4.97 -9.06
N SER A 410 31.12 3.85 -8.69
CA SER A 410 30.07 3.25 -9.51
C SER A 410 28.90 4.22 -9.71
N LYS A 411 28.54 4.50 -10.97
CA LYS A 411 27.32 5.22 -11.34
C LYS A 411 26.12 4.26 -11.27
N VAL A 412 25.12 4.61 -10.48
CA VAL A 412 23.89 3.82 -10.31
C VAL A 412 22.67 4.66 -10.65
N GLY A 413 21.64 4.03 -11.21
CA GLY A 413 20.34 4.65 -11.40
C GLY A 413 19.64 4.81 -10.06
N PHE A 414 19.05 5.97 -9.77
CA PHE A 414 18.34 6.25 -8.53
C PHE A 414 16.83 6.32 -8.77
N TYR A 415 16.05 5.64 -7.92
CA TYR A 415 14.60 5.61 -8.01
C TYR A 415 13.93 6.44 -6.93
N ARG A 416 14.21 6.15 -5.65
CA ARG A 416 13.66 6.87 -4.50
C ARG A 416 14.43 6.53 -3.23
N SER A 417 14.19 7.31 -2.19
CA SER A 417 14.56 6.97 -0.82
C SER A 417 13.36 6.43 -0.04
N SER A 418 13.63 5.59 0.97
CA SER A 418 12.67 5.03 1.91
C SER A 418 13.37 4.94 3.27
N GLY A 419 13.15 5.92 4.14
CA GLY A 419 13.97 6.13 5.32
C GLY A 419 15.45 6.32 4.95
N SER A 420 16.35 5.68 5.68
CA SER A 420 17.81 5.74 5.46
C SER A 420 18.31 4.91 4.27
N TRP A 421 17.40 4.40 3.43
CA TRP A 421 17.73 3.55 2.28
C TRP A 421 17.35 4.21 0.96
N SER A 422 18.17 4.00 -0.06
CA SER A 422 17.95 4.42 -1.43
C SER A 422 17.78 3.21 -2.32
N LYS A 423 16.71 3.21 -3.11
CA LYS A 423 16.46 2.19 -4.13
C LYS A 423 17.18 2.58 -5.41
N ILE A 424 18.00 1.66 -5.91
CA ILE A 424 18.87 1.88 -7.05
C ILE A 424 18.75 0.80 -8.11
N LYS A 425 19.15 1.12 -9.34
CA LYS A 425 19.42 0.19 -10.44
C LYS A 425 20.92 0.16 -10.72
N THR A 426 21.50 -1.02 -10.67
CA THR A 426 22.81 -1.31 -11.28
C THR A 426 22.60 -1.88 -12.69
N GLY A 427 23.67 -2.13 -13.44
CA GLY A 427 23.56 -2.84 -14.73
C GLY A 427 22.96 -4.23 -14.60
N GLN A 428 23.09 -4.88 -13.44
CA GLN A 428 22.72 -6.29 -13.21
C GLN A 428 21.42 -6.45 -12.41
N VAL A 429 21.13 -5.56 -11.45
CA VAL A 429 20.04 -5.75 -10.48
C VAL A 429 19.39 -4.44 -10.02
N ILE A 430 18.17 -4.52 -9.49
CA ILE A 430 17.50 -3.44 -8.77
C ILE A 430 17.39 -3.82 -7.29
N GLY A 431 17.85 -2.95 -6.40
CA GLY A 431 17.83 -3.21 -4.96
C GLY A 431 18.02 -1.95 -4.11
N TRP A 432 18.41 -2.12 -2.86
CA TRP A 432 18.50 -1.07 -1.86
C TRP A 432 19.92 -0.93 -1.30
N VAL A 433 20.38 0.30 -1.12
CA VAL A 433 21.64 0.62 -0.42
C VAL A 433 21.38 1.72 0.61
N PRO A 434 22.18 1.85 1.68
CA PRO A 434 22.10 3.00 2.57
C PRO A 434 22.24 4.30 1.79
N SER A 435 21.38 5.28 2.05
CA SER A 435 21.43 6.58 1.35
C SER A 435 22.75 7.31 1.60
N SER A 436 23.38 7.11 2.76
CA SER A 436 24.66 7.70 3.15
C SER A 436 25.85 7.22 2.32
N THR A 437 25.73 6.13 1.56
CA THR A 437 26.80 5.63 0.70
C THR A 437 26.73 6.19 -0.72
N LEU A 438 25.81 7.11 -0.99
CA LEU A 438 25.56 7.70 -2.31
C LEU A 438 25.65 9.22 -2.26
N ILE A 439 26.14 9.82 -3.36
CA ILE A 439 26.05 11.26 -3.62
C ILE A 439 25.47 11.53 -5.00
N ASP A 440 25.05 12.76 -5.25
CA ASP A 440 24.44 13.21 -6.51
C ASP A 440 25.42 13.79 -7.53
N LYS A 441 26.67 14.01 -7.11
CA LYS A 441 27.77 14.44 -7.98
C LYS A 441 28.65 13.27 -8.38
N THR A 442 29.31 13.38 -9.53
CA THR A 442 30.31 12.41 -9.97
C THR A 442 31.38 12.25 -8.90
N TYR A 443 31.66 11.00 -8.51
CA TYR A 443 32.67 10.66 -7.51
C TYR A 443 33.86 9.98 -8.18
N ALA A 444 35.06 10.55 -8.00
CA ALA A 444 36.32 9.98 -8.46
C ALA A 444 37.07 9.34 -7.27
N PRO A 445 37.16 8.00 -7.19
CA PRO A 445 37.83 7.33 -6.08
C PRO A 445 39.35 7.55 -6.10
N LEU A 446 39.95 7.72 -4.92
CA LEU A 446 41.39 7.92 -4.71
C LEU A 446 42.05 6.76 -3.95
N ASN A 447 41.36 5.64 -3.76
CA ASN A 447 41.90 4.40 -3.18
C ASN A 447 42.70 4.58 -1.87
N ASN A 448 42.25 5.44 -0.96
CA ASN A 448 42.82 5.65 0.38
C ASN A 448 44.26 6.22 0.39
N VAL A 449 44.63 7.05 -0.58
CA VAL A 449 45.95 7.71 -0.63
C VAL A 449 46.15 8.71 0.52
N LYS A 450 47.39 8.85 0.98
CA LYS A 450 47.75 9.89 1.97
C LYS A 450 47.80 11.27 1.32
N ARG A 451 47.31 12.27 2.05
CA ARG A 451 47.33 13.69 1.68
C ARG A 451 47.67 14.54 2.90
N TRP A 452 48.06 15.79 2.70
CA TRP A 452 48.37 16.71 3.78
C TRP A 452 47.61 18.01 3.66
N ALA A 453 47.14 18.53 4.79
CA ALA A 453 46.48 19.82 4.85
C ALA A 453 47.50 20.96 4.64
N THR A 454 47.20 21.90 3.73
CA THR A 454 48.09 23.04 3.46
C THR A 454 47.88 24.21 4.41
N THR A 455 46.75 24.21 5.14
CA THR A 455 46.36 25.21 6.13
C THR A 455 45.43 24.56 7.17
N ASN A 456 45.07 25.30 8.22
CA ASN A 456 44.00 24.90 9.13
C ASN A 456 42.68 24.93 8.35
N VAL A 457 42.06 23.77 8.16
CA VAL A 457 40.88 23.63 7.28
C VAL A 457 39.77 22.82 7.94
N ASN A 458 38.52 23.24 7.73
CA ASN A 458 37.36 22.58 8.32
C ASN A 458 37.05 21.24 7.64
N LEU A 459 36.96 20.17 8.44
CA LEU A 459 36.31 18.92 8.06
C LEU A 459 34.80 19.13 8.14
N ARG A 460 34.05 18.71 7.11
CA ARG A 460 32.59 18.88 7.02
C ARG A 460 31.86 17.57 6.76
N GLU A 461 30.58 17.50 7.11
CA GLU A 461 29.76 16.30 6.85
C GLU A 461 29.53 16.00 5.36
N GLY A 462 29.56 17.03 4.51
CA GLY A 462 29.31 16.90 3.07
C GLY A 462 30.17 17.86 2.25
N GLY A 463 30.22 17.64 0.93
CA GLY A 463 31.04 18.39 -0.03
C GLY A 463 30.50 19.78 -0.37
N SER A 464 30.22 20.61 0.64
CA SER A 464 29.94 22.04 0.48
C SER A 464 30.16 22.80 1.80
N THR A 465 30.31 24.13 1.73
CA THR A 465 30.45 25.00 2.90
C THR A 465 29.18 25.11 3.75
N SER A 466 28.02 24.69 3.23
CA SER A 466 26.74 24.70 3.96
C SER A 466 26.61 23.55 4.97
N TYR A 467 27.39 22.47 4.81
CA TYR A 467 27.40 21.38 5.78
C TYR A 467 28.12 21.78 7.07
N ARG A 468 27.63 21.30 8.21
CA ARG A 468 28.25 21.57 9.51
C ARG A 468 29.70 21.11 9.53
N SER A 469 30.53 21.86 10.26
CA SER A 469 31.91 21.44 10.53
C SER A 469 31.92 20.36 11.62
N LEU A 470 32.72 19.32 11.39
CA LEU A 470 33.03 18.24 12.34
C LEU A 470 34.30 18.54 13.17
N GLY A 471 35.05 19.57 12.80
CA GLY A 471 36.32 19.95 13.41
C GLY A 471 37.27 20.62 12.42
N VAL A 472 38.43 21.04 12.93
CA VAL A 472 39.53 21.62 12.15
C VAL A 472 40.63 20.58 11.98
N ILE A 473 41.15 20.48 10.77
CA ILE A 473 42.35 19.73 10.43
C ILE A 473 43.52 20.71 10.46
N PRO A 474 44.42 20.63 11.44
CA PRO A 474 45.64 21.42 11.49
C PRO A 474 46.44 21.40 10.19
N LYS A 475 47.07 22.53 9.87
CA LYS A 475 48.08 22.63 8.81
C LYS A 475 49.14 21.54 9.00
N ASN A 476 49.60 20.96 7.90
CA ASN A 476 50.56 19.86 7.82
C ASN A 476 50.08 18.51 8.35
N GLN A 477 48.87 18.40 8.91
CA GLN A 477 48.34 17.11 9.34
C GLN A 477 48.15 16.17 8.13
N GLN A 478 48.63 14.94 8.28
CA GLN A 478 48.38 13.87 7.31
C GLN A 478 46.95 13.32 7.46
N VAL A 479 46.26 13.15 6.34
CA VAL A 479 44.91 12.61 6.25
C VAL A 479 44.84 11.51 5.20
N THR A 480 43.84 10.64 5.28
CA THR A 480 43.63 9.57 4.29
C THR A 480 42.49 9.95 3.35
N ALA A 481 42.76 10.12 2.06
CA ALA A 481 41.79 10.54 1.05
C ALA A 481 41.14 9.35 0.31
N HIS A 482 39.82 9.31 0.31
CA HIS A 482 39.01 8.24 -0.28
C HIS A 482 38.57 8.53 -1.72
N GLY A 483 38.38 9.80 -2.06
CA GLY A 483 37.90 10.22 -3.37
C GLY A 483 37.45 11.67 -3.39
N THR A 484 37.16 12.18 -4.58
CA THR A 484 36.77 13.57 -4.80
C THR A 484 35.42 13.68 -5.49
N ALA A 485 34.68 14.75 -5.16
CA ALA A 485 33.48 15.15 -5.87
C ALA A 485 33.30 16.67 -5.78
N ASN A 486 33.06 17.32 -6.91
CA ASN A 486 32.72 18.74 -6.99
C ASN A 486 33.69 19.68 -6.24
N GLY A 487 35.00 19.44 -6.33
CA GLY A 487 36.02 20.25 -5.64
C GLY A 487 36.20 19.94 -4.15
N TRP A 488 35.58 18.87 -3.65
CA TRP A 488 35.76 18.39 -2.27
C TRP A 488 36.38 17.00 -2.26
N THR A 489 37.28 16.76 -1.31
CA THR A 489 37.92 15.47 -1.05
C THR A 489 37.30 14.84 0.19
N ARG A 490 36.81 13.61 0.08
CA ARG A 490 36.37 12.81 1.23
C ARG A 490 37.59 12.22 1.91
N ILE A 491 37.76 12.46 3.21
CA ILE A 491 38.94 12.06 3.98
C ILE A 491 38.58 11.43 5.32
N THR A 492 39.47 10.58 5.85
CA THR A 492 39.45 10.10 7.24
C THR A 492 40.54 10.80 8.04
N THR A 493 40.17 11.19 9.26
CA THR A 493 40.98 11.87 10.28
C THR A 493 40.74 11.23 11.65
N ALA A 494 41.44 11.66 12.70
CA ALA A 494 41.17 11.23 14.08
C ALA A 494 39.76 11.65 14.56
N GLN A 495 39.22 12.72 13.98
CA GLN A 495 37.88 13.25 14.27
C GLN A 495 36.77 12.51 13.51
N GLY A 496 37.12 11.55 12.64
CA GLY A 496 36.19 10.76 11.83
C GLY A 496 36.30 11.03 10.33
N VAL A 497 35.25 10.64 9.61
CA VAL A 497 35.17 10.69 8.14
C VAL A 497 34.32 11.87 7.69
N GLY A 498 34.85 12.69 6.80
CA GLY A 498 34.14 13.86 6.28
C GLY A 498 34.72 14.36 4.96
N TRP A 499 34.40 15.60 4.62
CA TRP A 499 34.79 16.27 3.38
C TRP A 499 35.58 17.54 3.68
N VAL A 500 36.62 17.78 2.90
CA VAL A 500 37.45 18.99 2.94
C VAL A 500 37.56 19.55 1.53
N SER A 501 37.71 20.87 1.38
CA SER A 501 37.96 21.46 0.05
C SER A 501 39.24 20.88 -0.54
N SER A 502 39.17 20.40 -1.78
CA SER A 502 40.32 19.81 -2.48
C SER A 502 41.48 20.81 -2.66
N ALA A 503 41.20 22.12 -2.60
CA ALA A 503 42.20 23.18 -2.68
C ALA A 503 43.17 23.20 -1.48
N TYR A 504 42.77 22.62 -0.34
CA TYR A 504 43.57 22.65 0.90
C TYR A 504 44.17 21.29 1.27
N VAL A 505 44.15 20.32 0.35
CA VAL A 505 44.82 19.03 0.53
C VAL A 505 45.74 18.73 -0.65
N THR A 506 46.99 18.38 -0.35
CA THR A 506 48.02 18.12 -1.37
C THR A 506 48.59 16.70 -1.25
N SER A 507 49.10 16.15 -2.36
CA SER A 507 49.92 14.93 -2.38
C SER A 507 51.35 15.17 -1.90
N ASN A 508 51.80 16.43 -1.88
CA ASN A 508 53.16 16.75 -1.50
C ASN A 508 53.23 16.78 0.03
N PRO A 509 54.03 15.93 0.67
CA PRO A 509 54.24 16.04 2.11
C PRO A 509 54.78 17.44 2.44
N PRO A 510 54.42 18.01 3.61
CA PRO A 510 55.00 19.23 4.11
C PRO A 510 56.51 19.09 4.07
N LYS A 511 57.22 20.09 3.54
CA LYS A 511 58.67 20.15 3.73
C LYS A 511 58.93 20.07 5.22
N ALA A 512 59.80 19.15 5.62
CA ALA A 512 60.28 19.08 6.99
C ALA A 512 60.71 20.50 7.41
N PRO A 513 60.46 20.94 8.66
CA PRO A 513 61.10 22.14 9.17
C PRO A 513 62.59 21.98 8.88
N VAL A 514 63.14 22.91 8.09
CA VAL A 514 64.59 22.98 7.91
C VAL A 514 65.16 23.04 9.33
N PRO A 515 66.08 22.14 9.73
CA PRO A 515 66.78 22.30 10.98
C PRO A 515 67.34 23.72 10.98
N ASP A 516 67.01 24.48 12.02
CA ASP A 516 67.54 25.82 12.20
C ASP A 516 69.07 25.78 12.00
N LYS A 517 69.62 26.81 11.38
CA LYS A 517 71.02 26.92 10.95
C LYS A 517 71.96 26.22 11.94
N GLN A 518 72.91 25.41 11.46
CA GLN A 518 73.91 24.68 12.26
C GLN A 518 74.17 25.38 13.61
N GLN A 519 73.72 24.76 14.71
CA GLN A 519 73.84 25.36 16.03
C GLN A 519 75.31 25.71 16.30
N VAL A 520 75.58 27.00 16.48
CA VAL A 520 76.92 27.47 16.83
C VAL A 520 77.07 27.31 18.34
N PHE A 521 78.12 26.61 18.78
CA PHE A 521 78.41 26.41 20.21
C PHE A 521 79.52 27.36 20.68
N ARG A 522 79.49 27.71 21.97
CA ARG A 522 80.54 28.43 22.70
C ARG A 522 80.77 27.78 24.07
N TRP A 523 81.88 28.10 24.72
CA TRP A 523 82.18 27.67 26.09
C TRP A 523 82.35 28.86 27.01
N THR A 524 81.79 28.81 28.20
CA THR A 524 82.04 29.84 29.23
C THR A 524 83.49 29.74 29.72
N THR A 525 84.18 30.88 29.85
CA THR A 525 85.57 30.93 30.34
C THR A 525 85.68 31.35 31.80
N ALA A 526 84.55 31.65 32.44
CA ALA A 526 84.40 31.96 33.85
C ALA A 526 82.96 31.63 34.30
N ASN A 527 82.70 31.66 35.61
CA ASN A 527 81.33 31.65 36.13
C ASN A 527 80.66 32.98 35.72
N VAL A 528 79.56 32.91 34.96
CA VAL A 528 78.90 34.10 34.39
C VAL A 528 77.42 34.16 34.75
N ASN A 529 76.93 35.36 35.05
CA ASN A 529 75.50 35.58 35.25
C ASN A 529 74.76 35.55 33.91
N LEU A 530 73.84 34.60 33.74
CA LEU A 530 72.83 34.63 32.69
C LEU A 530 71.84 35.74 33.01
N ARG A 531 71.57 36.66 32.10
CA ARG A 531 70.70 37.82 32.36
C ARG A 531 69.50 37.87 31.43
N ALA A 532 68.45 38.56 31.86
CA ALA A 532 67.24 38.73 31.07
C ALA A 532 67.46 39.59 29.79
N GLY A 533 68.48 40.45 29.78
CA GLY A 533 68.84 41.32 28.66
C GLY A 533 70.36 41.55 28.56
N GLY A 534 70.80 42.18 27.47
CA GLY A 534 72.22 42.40 27.14
C GLY A 534 72.82 43.60 27.87
N GLY A 535 73.11 43.45 29.16
CA GLY A 535 73.67 44.50 30.01
C GLY A 535 73.74 44.10 31.49
N VAL A 536 74.56 44.77 32.30
CA VAL A 536 74.76 44.44 33.72
C VAL A 536 73.61 44.88 34.62
N GLU A 537 72.80 45.82 34.13
CA GLU A 537 71.59 46.37 34.74
C GLU A 537 70.40 45.40 34.68
N HIS A 538 70.42 44.42 33.78
CA HIS A 538 69.36 43.42 33.69
C HIS A 538 69.48 42.35 34.78
N ARG A 539 68.35 41.96 35.39
CA ARG A 539 68.31 40.92 36.42
C ARG A 539 69.00 39.63 35.97
N SER A 540 69.72 38.99 36.89
CA SER A 540 70.28 37.65 36.68
C SER A 540 69.16 36.59 36.74
N LEU A 541 69.25 35.60 35.86
CA LEU A 541 68.41 34.40 35.75
C LEU A 541 69.09 33.16 36.35
N GLY A 542 70.35 33.28 36.78
CA GLY A 542 71.18 32.18 37.27
C GLY A 542 72.66 32.36 36.89
N VAL A 543 73.53 31.54 37.48
CA VAL A 543 74.97 31.50 37.17
C VAL A 543 75.23 30.30 36.26
N VAL A 544 75.84 30.56 35.10
CA VAL A 544 76.35 29.53 34.21
C VAL A 544 77.80 29.24 34.62
N PRO A 545 78.13 28.00 35.02
CA PRO A 545 79.48 27.66 35.46
C PRO A 545 80.52 27.82 34.35
N MET A 546 81.77 28.05 34.73
CA MET A 546 82.92 28.01 33.82
C MET A 546 83.03 26.64 33.12
N GLY A 547 83.37 26.65 31.84
CA GLY A 547 83.55 25.44 31.02
C GLY A 547 82.26 24.89 30.41
N GLU A 548 81.09 25.45 30.71
CA GLU A 548 79.83 24.97 30.14
C GLU A 548 79.75 25.25 28.63
N LYS A 549 79.43 24.20 27.87
CA LYS A 549 79.11 24.31 26.44
C LYS A 549 77.70 24.85 26.25
N VAL A 550 77.57 26.02 25.66
CA VAL A 550 76.30 26.72 25.46
C VAL A 550 75.96 26.88 23.97
N THR A 551 74.68 26.89 23.64
CA THR A 551 74.22 27.20 22.27
C THR A 551 74.20 28.72 22.09
N PHE A 552 74.96 29.24 21.14
CA PHE A 552 74.95 30.64 20.75
C PHE A 552 73.77 30.92 19.82
N LEU A 553 72.95 31.92 20.16
CA LEU A 553 71.78 32.31 19.38
C LEU A 553 72.06 33.58 18.58
N LYS A 554 72.48 34.65 19.25
CA LYS A 554 72.84 35.93 18.63
C LYS A 554 73.72 36.78 19.53
N MET A 555 74.34 37.81 18.96
CA MET A 555 75.13 38.81 19.68
C MET A 555 74.55 40.20 19.44
N SER A 556 74.60 41.06 20.46
CA SER A 556 74.27 42.48 20.38
C SER A 556 75.06 43.24 21.42
N ASN A 557 75.74 44.31 21.02
CA ASN A 557 76.44 45.25 21.91
C ASN A 557 77.36 44.60 22.96
N GLY A 558 78.17 43.61 22.56
CA GLY A 558 79.10 42.92 23.47
C GLY A 558 78.46 41.86 24.38
N TRP A 559 77.15 41.60 24.23
CA TRP A 559 76.41 40.53 24.91
C TRP A 559 75.94 39.48 23.92
N SER A 560 75.99 38.23 24.33
CA SER A 560 75.55 37.08 23.56
C SER A 560 74.31 36.47 24.20
N GLN A 561 73.23 36.35 23.42
CA GLN A 561 72.11 35.51 23.80
C GLN A 561 72.47 34.05 23.57
N ILE A 562 72.34 33.27 24.63
CA ILE A 562 72.71 31.86 24.65
C ILE A 562 71.61 31.00 25.25
N LYS A 563 71.67 29.70 25.01
CA LYS A 563 70.94 28.68 25.75
C LYS A 563 71.93 27.82 26.54
N SER A 564 71.79 27.82 27.86
CA SER A 564 72.61 27.06 28.83
C SER A 564 71.73 26.12 29.67
N SER A 565 72.36 25.43 30.62
CA SER A 565 71.74 24.69 31.71
C SER A 565 70.74 25.53 32.52
N GLN A 566 70.97 26.85 32.60
CA GLN A 566 70.12 27.82 33.31
C GLN A 566 68.99 28.41 32.44
N GLY A 567 68.82 27.93 31.20
CA GLY A 567 67.80 28.40 30.27
C GLY A 567 68.34 29.36 29.20
N THR A 568 67.47 30.21 28.66
CA THR A 568 67.84 31.16 27.59
C THR A 568 67.92 32.59 28.13
N GLY A 569 69.05 33.23 27.91
CA GLY A 569 69.32 34.60 28.38
C GLY A 569 70.60 35.15 27.78
N TRP A 570 71.14 36.22 28.37
CA TRP A 570 72.27 36.98 27.84
C TRP A 570 73.47 36.89 28.78
N VAL A 571 74.66 36.68 28.22
CA VAL A 571 75.94 36.73 28.93
C VAL A 571 76.91 37.65 28.19
N SER A 572 77.88 38.24 28.91
CA SER A 572 78.89 39.07 28.25
C SER A 572 79.76 38.19 27.32
N ALA A 573 79.91 38.61 26.07
CA ALA A 573 80.60 37.82 25.06
C ALA A 573 82.09 37.60 25.35
N LYS A 574 82.70 38.48 26.17
CA LYS A 574 84.10 38.35 26.60
C LYS A 574 84.38 37.07 27.40
N TYR A 575 83.34 36.46 27.95
CA TYR A 575 83.43 35.21 28.71
C TYR A 575 83.01 33.98 27.90
N LEU A 576 82.97 34.09 26.56
CA LEU A 576 82.62 32.99 25.66
C LEU A 576 83.75 32.68 24.69
N ALA A 577 84.34 31.50 24.81
CA ALA A 577 85.34 30.97 23.89
C ALA A 577 84.72 30.08 22.80
N THR A 578 85.42 29.96 21.68
CA THR A 578 85.08 29.05 20.57
C THR A 578 85.67 27.66 20.75
N LYS A 579 86.55 27.47 21.73
CA LYS A 579 87.13 26.19 22.14
C LYS A 579 86.87 26.00 23.64
N ALA A 580 86.81 24.75 24.08
CA ALA A 580 86.74 24.44 25.50
C ALA A 580 87.99 24.97 26.23
N PRO A 581 87.86 25.65 27.38
CA PRO A 581 88.99 25.93 28.26
C PRO A 581 89.66 24.63 28.70
N VAL A 582 90.99 24.61 28.78
CA VAL A 582 91.72 23.48 29.39
C VAL A 582 91.43 23.48 30.90
N SER A 583 91.06 22.32 31.43
CA SER A 583 90.75 22.09 32.84
C SER A 583 91.84 21.26 33.50
N LEU A 584 91.97 21.36 34.83
CA LEU A 584 92.97 20.61 35.57
C LEU A 584 92.64 19.12 35.50
N HIS A 585 93.60 18.30 35.10
CA HIS A 585 93.42 16.86 35.02
C HIS A 585 93.08 16.27 36.40
N PRO A 586 92.25 15.21 36.47
CA PRO A 586 91.89 14.54 37.72
C PRO A 586 93.08 14.25 38.65
N ASP A 587 94.18 13.73 38.12
CA ASP A 587 95.36 13.40 38.94
C ASP A 587 96.02 14.64 39.55
N ALA A 588 96.09 15.74 38.80
CA ALA A 588 96.62 17.00 39.32
C ALA A 588 95.70 17.57 40.42
N GLN A 589 94.38 17.37 40.31
CA GLN A 589 93.45 17.68 41.40
C GLN A 589 93.68 16.78 42.63
N ARG A 590 94.02 15.50 42.44
CA ARG A 590 94.39 14.59 43.54
C ARG A 590 95.65 15.07 44.25
N VAL A 591 96.68 15.49 43.51
CA VAL A 591 97.89 16.10 44.09
C VAL A 591 97.54 17.34 44.89
N LEU A 592 96.75 18.28 44.33
CA LEU A 592 96.29 19.46 45.08
C LEU A 592 95.61 19.07 46.39
N LYS A 593 94.66 18.14 46.35
CA LYS A 593 93.92 17.67 47.52
C LYS A 593 94.81 16.95 48.56
N ALA A 594 95.83 16.23 48.11
CA ALA A 594 96.75 15.53 49.00
C ALA A 594 97.65 16.51 49.78
N ILE A 595 98.00 17.63 49.13
CA ILE A 595 98.82 18.71 49.69
C ILE A 595 97.98 19.69 50.53
N ASP A 596 96.75 19.97 50.09
CA ASP A 596 95.86 20.98 50.66
C ASP A 596 95.69 20.79 52.17
N HIS A 597 95.83 21.88 52.91
CA HIS A 597 95.88 21.95 54.39
C HIS A 597 96.98 21.12 55.10
N ARG A 598 97.57 20.09 54.47
CA ARG A 598 98.54 19.18 55.10
C ARG A 598 99.95 19.77 55.20
N PHE A 599 100.35 20.55 54.20
CA PHE A 599 101.68 21.18 54.14
C PHE A 599 101.61 22.70 54.12
N GLY A 600 100.52 23.26 54.65
CA GLY A 600 100.25 24.70 54.65
C GLY A 600 101.32 25.54 55.34
N ASP A 601 102.18 24.97 56.19
CA ASP A 601 103.32 25.64 56.83
C ASP A 601 104.61 25.65 56.00
N THR A 602 104.73 24.75 55.03
CA THR A 602 105.92 24.56 54.19
C THR A 602 105.69 25.05 52.76
N VAL A 603 104.49 24.86 52.21
CA VAL A 603 104.15 25.30 50.84
C VAL A 603 103.54 26.70 50.88
N SER A 604 104.18 27.66 50.21
CA SER A 604 103.74 29.06 50.15
C SER A 604 102.61 29.30 49.18
N ASN A 605 102.72 28.74 47.98
CA ASN A 605 101.79 28.88 46.87
C ASN A 605 101.80 27.61 46.04
N ILE A 606 100.69 27.37 45.33
CA ILE A 606 100.59 26.26 44.38
C ILE A 606 100.19 26.81 43.02
N TYR A 607 100.96 26.47 41.99
CA TYR A 607 100.66 26.88 40.62
C TYR A 607 100.32 25.68 39.73
N THR A 608 99.27 25.80 38.93
CA THR A 608 98.79 24.73 38.04
C THR A 608 98.70 25.19 36.59
N ILE A 609 97.51 25.55 36.08
CA ILE A 609 97.33 25.85 34.66
C ILE A 609 97.87 27.24 34.33
N ARG A 610 98.92 27.28 33.52
CA ARG A 610 99.48 28.51 32.94
C ARG A 610 100.17 28.23 31.61
N SER A 611 100.31 29.28 30.80
CA SER A 611 101.10 29.24 29.57
C SER A 611 102.61 29.13 29.87
N GLY A 612 103.37 28.41 29.03
CA GLY A 612 104.84 28.40 29.09
C GLY A 612 105.48 27.02 29.25
N SER A 613 104.72 25.99 29.66
CA SER A 613 105.18 24.59 29.71
C SER A 613 104.08 23.63 29.24
N VAL A 614 104.47 22.50 28.65
CA VAL A 614 103.54 21.48 28.13
C VAL A 614 102.68 20.92 29.27
N GLY A 615 103.27 20.54 30.41
CA GLY A 615 102.54 20.01 31.57
C GLY A 615 101.53 21.01 32.15
N HIS A 616 101.94 22.26 32.38
CA HIS A 616 101.06 23.30 32.93
C HIS A 616 99.95 23.69 31.95
N SER A 617 100.27 23.86 30.66
CA SER A 617 99.28 24.26 29.64
C SER A 617 98.29 23.14 29.28
N ALA A 618 98.66 21.89 29.51
CA ALA A 618 97.77 20.73 29.41
C ALA A 618 96.98 20.44 30.70
N GLY A 619 97.24 21.17 31.80
CA GLY A 619 96.60 20.94 33.09
C GLY A 619 97.06 19.70 33.83
N LYS A 620 98.30 19.25 33.60
CA LYS A 620 98.92 18.07 34.21
C LYS A 620 100.00 18.38 35.25
N ALA A 621 100.42 19.63 35.37
CA ALA A 621 101.51 20.00 36.28
C ALA A 621 101.02 20.79 37.50
N VAL A 622 101.69 20.56 38.63
CA VAL A 622 101.51 21.24 39.91
C VAL A 622 102.88 21.64 40.44
N ASP A 623 103.10 22.94 40.65
CA ASP A 623 104.29 23.44 41.36
C ASP A 623 103.94 23.74 42.81
N LEU A 624 104.67 23.15 43.74
CA LEU A 624 104.54 23.37 45.17
C LEU A 624 105.70 24.26 45.62
N MET A 625 105.46 25.56 45.76
CA MET A 625 106.49 26.54 46.12
C MET A 625 106.91 26.38 47.58
N ILE A 626 108.18 26.09 47.86
CA ILE A 626 108.67 25.84 49.22
C ILE A 626 109.06 27.17 49.89
N ARG A 627 108.53 27.41 51.10
CA ARG A 627 108.88 28.58 51.93
C ARG A 627 110.34 28.51 52.37
N ASP A 628 111.02 29.66 52.38
CA ASP A 628 112.42 29.80 52.76
C ASP A 628 113.31 28.68 52.20
N TYR A 629 113.16 28.36 50.90
CA TYR A 629 113.72 27.17 50.24
C TYR A 629 115.25 27.02 50.30
N LYS A 630 115.98 28.02 50.81
CA LYS A 630 117.44 27.96 51.08
C LYS A 630 117.76 27.48 52.50
N ASN A 631 116.78 27.46 53.39
CA ASN A 631 116.92 26.99 54.77
C ASN A 631 116.96 25.45 54.78
N LYS A 632 117.98 24.88 55.42
CA LYS A 632 118.18 23.41 55.49
C LYS A 632 116.96 22.65 56.04
N ASN A 633 116.25 23.21 57.02
CA ASN A 633 115.06 22.58 57.59
C ASN A 633 113.89 22.59 56.60
N ARG A 634 113.76 23.65 55.79
CA ARG A 634 112.73 23.74 54.74
C ARG A 634 113.03 22.85 53.55
N ILE A 635 114.30 22.70 53.20
CA ILE A 635 114.74 21.71 52.21
C ILE A 635 114.37 20.30 52.68
N ALA A 636 114.72 19.94 53.93
CA ALA A 636 114.37 18.64 54.50
C ALA A 636 112.84 18.38 54.53
N GLN A 637 112.04 19.41 54.82
CA GLN A 637 110.57 19.30 54.72
C GLN A 637 110.09 19.16 53.27
N GLY A 638 110.74 19.84 52.31
CA GLY A 638 110.52 19.63 50.88
C GLY A 638 110.85 18.20 50.46
N ASP A 639 111.94 17.63 50.96
CA ASP A 639 112.32 16.23 50.71
C ASP A 639 111.24 15.26 51.23
N GLN A 640 110.67 15.53 52.42
CA GLN A 640 109.54 14.76 52.96
C GLN A 640 108.29 14.85 52.07
N ILE A 641 107.98 16.04 51.54
CA ILE A 641 106.83 16.22 50.63
C ILE A 641 107.09 15.50 49.31
N ALA A 642 108.30 15.61 48.74
CA ALA A 642 108.69 14.90 47.53
C ALA A 642 108.58 13.38 47.73
N GLN A 643 109.11 12.86 48.84
CA GLN A 643 109.02 11.43 49.17
C GLN A 643 107.56 11.00 49.36
N PHE A 644 106.75 11.76 50.10
CA PHE A 644 105.33 11.49 50.24
C PHE A 644 104.60 11.40 48.89
N LEU A 645 104.89 12.31 47.96
CA LEU A 645 104.31 12.26 46.61
C LEU A 645 104.75 11.02 45.84
N LEU A 646 105.99 10.56 46.02
CA LEU A 646 106.54 9.36 45.36
C LEU A 646 106.02 8.05 45.97
N ASP A 647 105.85 8.00 47.29
CA ASP A 647 105.25 6.85 48.00
C ASP A 647 103.79 6.67 47.57
N ASN A 648 103.12 7.77 47.24
CA ASN A 648 101.73 7.82 46.80
C ASN A 648 101.55 7.98 45.28
N ARG A 649 102.61 7.79 44.49
CA ARG A 649 102.60 8.11 43.06
C ARG A 649 101.50 7.40 42.27
N GLU A 650 101.13 6.18 42.65
CA GLU A 650 100.09 5.39 41.97
C GLU A 650 98.68 5.88 42.32
N GLN A 651 98.46 6.33 43.56
CA GLN A 651 97.21 6.94 44.00
C GLN A 651 97.05 8.35 43.43
N LEU A 652 98.15 9.08 43.30
CA LEU A 652 98.18 10.46 42.82
C LEU A 652 98.38 10.59 41.31
N GLY A 653 98.70 9.50 40.60
CA GLY A 653 98.97 9.50 39.16
C GLY A 653 100.25 10.26 38.77
N VAL A 654 101.25 10.33 39.66
CA VAL A 654 102.49 11.08 39.42
C VAL A 654 103.30 10.40 38.31
N TYR A 655 103.59 11.16 37.25
CA TYR A 655 104.39 10.74 36.11
C TYR A 655 105.87 10.98 36.34
N TYR A 656 106.24 12.19 36.77
CA TYR A 656 107.59 12.52 37.23
C TYR A 656 107.56 13.66 38.24
N LEU A 657 108.66 13.82 38.97
CA LEU A 657 108.82 14.87 39.96
C LEU A 657 110.21 15.51 39.84
N ILE A 658 110.31 16.83 39.98
CA ILE A 658 111.59 17.55 39.97
C ILE A 658 111.72 18.35 41.27
N TRP A 659 112.86 18.20 41.95
CA TRP A 659 113.17 18.90 43.20
C TRP A 659 114.70 18.95 43.41
N GLN A 660 115.21 20.08 43.90
CA GLN A 660 116.64 20.29 44.21
C GLN A 660 117.61 19.91 43.08
N ASP A 661 117.31 20.36 41.84
CA ASP A 661 118.10 20.06 40.63
C ASP A 661 118.23 18.55 40.31
N GLN A 662 117.27 17.76 40.81
CA GLN A 662 117.12 16.34 40.52
C GLN A 662 115.73 16.05 39.94
N ILE A 663 115.66 15.07 39.05
CA ILE A 663 114.41 14.57 38.48
C ILE A 663 114.23 13.10 38.87
N TRP A 664 113.10 12.80 39.47
CA TRP A 664 112.67 11.43 39.71
C TRP A 664 111.85 10.93 38.52
N LEU A 665 112.21 9.76 38.00
CA LEU A 665 111.49 9.10 36.91
C LEU A 665 111.10 7.66 37.31
N PRO A 666 109.92 7.18 36.87
CA PRO A 666 109.53 5.80 37.06
C PRO A 666 110.58 4.84 36.48
N GLY A 667 111.03 3.88 37.28
CA GLY A 667 111.99 2.85 36.87
C GLY A 667 113.47 3.23 36.98
N SER A 668 113.84 4.51 37.01
CA SER A 668 115.24 4.95 37.17
C SER A 668 115.51 5.77 38.43
N GLY A 669 114.48 6.12 39.21
CA GLY A 669 114.63 6.86 40.46
C GLY A 669 115.13 8.29 40.24
N TRP A 670 115.83 8.84 41.24
CA TRP A 670 116.41 10.18 41.19
C TRP A 670 117.64 10.23 40.28
N ASN A 671 117.64 11.19 39.35
CA ASN A 671 118.70 11.44 38.39
C ASN A 671 119.03 12.95 38.37
N GLU A 672 120.22 13.31 37.91
CA GLU A 672 120.58 14.73 37.70
C GLU A 672 119.60 15.39 36.71
N TYR A 673 119.12 16.60 37.04
CA TYR A 673 118.22 17.34 36.15
C TYR A 673 119.00 18.25 35.20
N SER A 674 119.51 19.41 35.67
CA SER A 674 120.14 20.39 34.77
C SER A 674 121.52 19.97 34.24
N ALA A 675 122.31 19.23 35.04
CA ALA A 675 123.65 18.78 34.65
C ALA A 675 123.64 17.60 33.65
N SER A 676 122.52 16.90 33.53
CA SER A 676 122.39 15.72 32.66
C SER A 676 122.47 16.01 31.16
N GLY A 677 122.22 17.26 30.75
CA GLY A 677 122.05 17.66 29.35
C GLY A 677 120.78 17.12 28.66
N LYS A 678 119.94 16.34 29.36
CA LYS A 678 118.74 15.69 28.80
C LYS A 678 117.45 16.48 29.02
N TYR A 679 117.38 17.26 30.09
CA TYR A 679 116.18 17.96 30.54
C TYR A 679 116.41 19.47 30.67
N GLY A 680 115.34 20.25 30.57
CA GLY A 680 115.39 21.71 30.70
C GLY A 680 116.29 22.43 29.68
N THR A 681 116.49 21.83 28.49
CA THR A 681 117.34 22.40 27.42
C THR A 681 116.92 23.81 26.99
N GLN A 682 115.65 24.18 27.18
CA GLN A 682 115.14 25.54 26.98
C GLN A 682 115.76 26.60 27.90
N PHE A 683 116.46 26.18 28.97
CA PHE A 683 117.13 27.05 29.94
C PHE A 683 118.66 27.03 29.83
N THR A 684 119.22 26.42 28.78
CA THR A 684 120.68 26.38 28.54
C THR A 684 121.27 27.78 28.62
N ASN A 685 122.32 27.96 29.42
CA ASN A 685 122.98 29.25 29.73
C ASN A 685 122.15 30.27 30.53
N ASN A 686 120.97 29.90 31.05
CA ASN A 686 120.10 30.76 31.86
C ASN A 686 119.44 29.98 33.01
N TRP A 687 120.24 29.17 33.71
CA TRP A 687 119.80 28.43 34.88
C TRP A 687 119.75 29.32 36.13
N ASN A 688 118.65 29.23 36.87
CA ASN A 688 118.47 29.90 38.16
C ASN A 688 117.73 28.95 39.13
N ASP A 689 117.54 29.38 40.38
CA ASP A 689 116.89 28.57 41.41
C ASP A 689 115.52 28.02 40.94
N THR A 690 114.70 28.83 40.25
CA THR A 690 113.38 28.40 39.76
C THR A 690 113.49 27.41 38.60
N THR A 691 114.34 27.66 37.60
CA THR A 691 114.46 26.75 36.44
C THR A 691 115.12 25.43 36.81
N LYS A 692 115.93 25.42 37.87
CA LYS A 692 116.51 24.22 38.50
C LYS A 692 115.59 23.56 39.53
N HIS A 693 114.41 24.13 39.80
CA HIS A 693 113.46 23.60 40.78
C HIS A 693 114.06 23.49 42.20
N MET A 694 114.89 24.48 42.57
CA MET A 694 115.44 24.63 43.92
C MET A 694 114.43 25.26 44.87
N ASP A 695 113.47 26.03 44.35
CA ASP A 695 112.48 26.79 45.11
C ASP A 695 111.08 26.16 45.13
N HIS A 696 110.84 25.12 44.33
CA HIS A 696 109.58 24.40 44.29
C HIS A 696 109.73 22.95 43.88
N ILE A 697 108.81 22.11 44.36
CA ILE A 697 108.62 20.75 43.87
C ILE A 697 107.70 20.81 42.66
N HIS A 698 108.18 20.40 41.49
CA HIS A 698 107.34 20.25 40.31
C HIS A 698 106.86 18.82 40.19
N VAL A 699 105.54 18.64 40.09
CA VAL A 699 104.88 17.35 39.94
C VAL A 699 104.12 17.37 38.62
N GLU A 700 104.48 16.48 37.69
CA GLU A 700 103.66 16.22 36.51
C GLU A 700 102.95 14.88 36.67
N VAL A 701 101.69 14.82 36.25
CA VAL A 701 100.83 13.63 36.36
C VAL A 701 100.49 13.04 34.99
N TYR A 702 100.10 11.77 34.95
CA TYR A 702 99.65 11.11 33.72
C TYR A 702 98.36 11.72 33.16
N GLY A 703 97.41 12.05 34.05
CA GLY A 703 96.21 12.80 33.74
C GLY A 703 94.96 12.24 34.42
N ASP A 704 94.77 10.93 34.39
CA ASP A 704 93.65 10.23 35.02
C ASP A 704 93.99 8.80 35.50
N SER A 705 95.26 8.50 35.76
CA SER A 705 95.71 7.16 36.17
C SER A 705 95.68 6.94 37.69
N GLY A 706 95.49 8.00 38.48
CA GLY A 706 95.47 7.93 39.93
C GLY A 706 94.28 7.14 40.46
N SER A 707 94.54 6.29 41.46
CA SER A 707 93.51 5.48 42.12
C SER A 707 92.96 6.11 43.41
N ASP A 708 91.77 5.69 43.84
CA ASP A 708 91.15 6.14 45.11
C ASP A 708 91.69 5.42 46.36
N GLY A 709 92.89 4.83 46.27
CA GLY A 709 93.54 4.14 47.38
C GLY A 709 93.84 5.07 48.57
N ARG A 710 93.95 4.51 49.77
CA ARG A 710 94.39 5.26 50.96
C ARG A 710 95.83 5.72 50.75
N LEU A 711 96.08 7.01 51.00
CA LEU A 711 97.44 7.56 50.92
C LEU A 711 98.31 7.01 52.06
N ASP A 712 99.54 6.61 51.74
CA ASP A 712 100.60 6.32 52.68
C ASP A 712 101.14 7.63 53.27
N LEU A 713 101.19 7.71 54.60
CA LEU A 713 101.65 8.90 55.33
C LEU A 713 103.00 8.66 56.02
N SER A 714 103.63 7.50 55.80
CA SER A 714 104.86 7.09 56.48
C SER A 714 106.02 8.08 56.31
N ALA A 715 106.18 8.68 55.13
CA ALA A 715 107.19 9.71 54.85
C ALA A 715 107.05 11.00 55.68
N LEU A 716 105.88 11.23 56.30
CA LEU A 716 105.60 12.46 57.03
C LEU A 716 105.99 12.39 58.51
N GLY A 717 106.37 11.20 59.00
CA GLY A 717 106.67 10.96 60.41
C GLY A 717 105.42 11.05 61.29
N HIS A 718 105.23 10.04 62.14
CA HIS A 718 104.59 10.29 63.43
C HIS A 718 105.61 10.88 64.39
#